data_AF-A0A835YC97-F1
#
_entry.id   AF-A0A835YC97-F1
#
_cell.length_a   1.000
_cell.length_b   1.000
_cell.length_c   1.000
_cell.angle_alpha   90.00
_cell.angle_beta   90.00
_cell.angle_gamma   90.00
#
_symmetry.space_group_name_H-M   'P 1'
#
loop_
_entity.id
_entity.type
_entity.pdbx_description
1 polymer ?
#
loop_
_entity_poly.entity_id
_entity_poly.type
_entity_poly.pdbx_seq_one_letter_code
_entity_poly.pdbx_strand_id
1 'polypeptide(L)'
;MPARGVLVLGALALLCSLALSSDVDFKERPWLRRGPPRAIRRPPPKRSSTPAPAEPVSVTVLVSGEVAIGVSHQENHDDEAGFDALDFPPAPDVSYSLGAPLNASSQDSQATAAVKIPLDFGGERPDIVTGQLLSDVPISLELPAEVAEQLDLGSGLAAANTTGTRRRLSEDQHELRRAMLEFHGTRRSLGEVRRVLDLINAVQSKGLQGAFFETKATAQGTGNKAGYGGVKDLFVVGGQKVQVSSLVFLMHAPSCGRQLALSASQFADGFFANPSTGFASVERYHTVCSWGKFTYPPRVTNRVYGPIDIGACRGSERSMGSFDVSSQCGDREFSALMDKAKAWLSRTEPDTFRRWKEFRRIHIVFPLADTPECGFGGIADVGCPGGQDCFSLVNLRPTAPGVQPVLNMHELVHNIGLAHSGRRVCDSSGRCAVDEYGDPTCIMGRGIPTRTTASYVCLNAPQAYKGGWANAIEEIDYRLSGQTEKTYQLPSMATTDRNFIRIVLAPTRTQVNLGGGTVKWKQAAFFVSYRAKQPGKEYDNGLNADYDQRVYVHFWDETQDAVSSELGNPPQLWQVLDVPVNGRAPVMSAGTESRYRFGALPNVFEYRDPRDPRARTIVRIKSKTLDKAEVSVCYTALTRESDGGDEACTDGKDNDCDGLADDEDPDCPDSAAVQRRSPPPPPPSRTFKRPPPPSPPPPPKKKWNRGH
;
A
#
# COMPACT_ATOMS: atom_id res chain seq x y z
N MET A 1 -4.20 -30.65 -59.73
CA MET A 1 -5.40 -31.41 -60.14
C MET A 1 -5.86 -32.25 -58.95
N PRO A 2 -7.17 -32.34 -58.64
CA PRO A 2 -8.30 -31.47 -59.02
C PRO A 2 -8.73 -30.57 -57.82
N ALA A 3 -9.20 -29.33 -57.96
CA ALA A 3 -10.33 -28.77 -58.75
C ALA A 3 -11.68 -29.25 -58.16
N ARG A 4 -12.76 -28.47 -57.92
CA ARG A 4 -13.35 -27.23 -58.47
C ARG A 4 -14.28 -26.64 -57.38
N GLY A 5 -14.53 -25.34 -57.32
CA GLY A 5 -15.70 -24.76 -57.99
C GLY A 5 -15.83 -23.26 -57.71
N VAL A 6 -16.21 -22.54 -58.75
CA VAL A 6 -16.12 -21.10 -58.98
C VAL A 6 -17.49 -20.64 -59.50
N LEU A 7 -17.81 -19.35 -59.27
CA LEU A 7 -18.78 -18.48 -59.95
C LEU A 7 -20.28 -18.76 -59.73
N VAL A 8 -21.02 -17.73 -59.28
CA VAL A 8 -21.91 -16.92 -60.14
C VAL A 8 -22.02 -15.50 -59.59
N LEU A 9 -21.71 -14.52 -60.45
CA LEU A 9 -21.98 -13.08 -60.32
C LEU A 9 -22.58 -12.66 -61.68
N GLY A 10 -23.66 -11.87 -61.68
CA GLY A 10 -24.29 -11.30 -62.89
C GLY A 10 -25.81 -11.13 -62.71
N ALA A 11 -26.33 -9.96 -62.32
CA ALA A 11 -26.59 -8.75 -63.13
C ALA A 11 -27.84 -8.87 -64.02
N LEU A 12 -28.88 -8.06 -63.74
CA LEU A 12 -29.49 -7.12 -64.70
C LEU A 12 -30.73 -6.41 -64.14
N ALA A 13 -30.86 -5.16 -64.55
CA ALA A 13 -31.89 -4.21 -64.20
C ALA A 13 -33.00 -4.12 -65.26
N LEU A 14 -34.05 -3.35 -64.91
CA LEU A 14 -34.95 -2.53 -65.75
C LEU A 14 -36.31 -3.08 -66.25
N LEU A 15 -37.35 -2.33 -65.87
CA LEU A 15 -38.59 -1.88 -66.59
C LEU A 15 -39.84 -2.09 -65.71
N CYS A 16 -40.42 -1.05 -65.10
CA CYS A 16 -41.27 0.05 -65.62
C CYS A 16 -42.79 -0.24 -65.54
N SER A 17 -43.48 0.70 -64.85
CA SER A 17 -44.84 1.20 -65.10
C SER A 17 -46.05 0.41 -64.58
N LEU A 18 -46.74 1.00 -63.59
CA LEU A 18 -48.14 1.45 -63.74
C LEU A 18 -48.59 2.30 -62.53
N ALA A 19 -49.00 3.52 -62.84
CA ALA A 19 -49.63 4.49 -61.94
C ALA A 19 -51.13 4.57 -62.25
N LEU A 20 -51.97 4.59 -61.21
CA LEU A 20 -53.37 5.04 -61.18
C LEU A 20 -53.59 5.57 -59.74
N SER A 21 -53.48 6.87 -59.49
CA SER A 21 -54.55 7.89 -59.52
C SER A 21 -55.73 7.62 -58.58
N SER A 22 -55.77 8.35 -57.46
CA SER A 22 -57.03 8.79 -56.85
C SER A 22 -56.76 10.06 -56.04
N ASP A 23 -56.87 11.20 -56.70
CA ASP A 23 -57.12 12.49 -56.05
C ASP A 23 -58.52 12.45 -55.43
N VAL A 24 -58.63 12.74 -54.14
CA VAL A 24 -59.91 13.05 -53.50
C VAL A 24 -59.83 14.47 -52.95
N ASP A 25 -60.60 15.29 -53.66
CA ASP A 25 -60.95 16.68 -53.42
C ASP A 25 -61.57 16.87 -52.02
N PHE A 26 -60.96 17.72 -51.20
CA PHE A 26 -61.52 18.17 -49.91
C PHE A 26 -61.76 19.68 -49.97
N LYS A 27 -62.70 20.08 -50.83
CA LYS A 27 -63.40 21.36 -50.73
C LYS A 27 -64.86 21.13 -50.33
N GLU A 28 -65.27 21.95 -49.37
CA GLU A 28 -66.66 22.24 -48.96
C GLU A 28 -67.39 21.21 -48.09
N ARG A 29 -67.38 21.45 -46.76
CA ARG A 29 -68.53 21.14 -45.89
C ARG A 29 -68.84 22.31 -44.95
N PRO A 30 -70.08 22.84 -44.93
CA PRO A 30 -70.44 24.08 -44.25
C PRO A 30 -71.12 23.81 -42.90
N TRP A 31 -70.35 23.70 -41.82
CA TRP A 31 -70.89 23.72 -40.45
C TRP A 31 -69.84 24.19 -39.44
N LEU A 32 -69.45 25.46 -39.57
CA LEU A 32 -68.69 26.19 -38.56
C LEU A 32 -69.23 27.62 -38.43
N ARG A 33 -70.32 27.77 -37.67
CA ARG A 33 -70.66 29.04 -36.99
C ARG A 33 -71.30 28.72 -35.63
N ARG A 34 -70.47 28.61 -34.59
CA ARG A 34 -70.88 28.90 -33.20
C ARG A 34 -70.25 30.22 -32.81
N GLY A 35 -71.08 31.15 -32.32
CA GLY A 35 -70.64 32.47 -31.87
C GLY A 35 -69.69 32.40 -30.67
N PRO A 36 -68.98 33.51 -30.38
CA PRO A 36 -67.96 33.53 -29.34
C PRO A 36 -68.60 33.30 -27.96
N PRO A 37 -68.08 32.37 -27.13
CA PRO A 37 -68.52 32.27 -25.75
C PRO A 37 -68.07 33.52 -24.97
N ARG A 38 -68.99 34.05 -24.15
CA ARG A 38 -68.75 35.16 -23.23
C ARG A 38 -67.52 34.90 -22.36
N ALA A 39 -66.68 35.92 -22.21
CA ALA A 39 -65.50 35.90 -21.36
C ALA A 39 -65.88 35.69 -19.89
N ILE A 40 -65.84 34.43 -19.43
CA ILE A 40 -65.79 34.10 -18.02
C ILE A 40 -64.35 34.38 -17.57
N ARG A 41 -64.16 35.41 -16.73
CA ARG A 41 -62.90 35.63 -16.02
C ARG A 41 -62.60 34.37 -15.20
N ARG A 42 -61.68 33.54 -15.69
CA ARG A 42 -61.11 32.46 -14.89
C ARG A 42 -60.34 33.11 -13.71
N PRO A 43 -60.50 32.60 -12.49
CA PRO A 43 -59.62 32.99 -11.40
C PRO A 43 -58.16 32.74 -11.84
N PRO A 44 -57.20 33.57 -11.38
CA PRO A 44 -55.80 33.37 -11.70
C PRO A 44 -55.43 31.92 -11.41
N PRO A 45 -54.69 31.23 -12.29
CA PRO A 45 -54.24 29.87 -12.01
C PRO A 45 -53.57 29.90 -10.65
N LYS A 46 -54.06 29.08 -9.70
CA LYS A 46 -53.35 28.84 -8.44
C LYS A 46 -51.91 28.57 -8.87
N ARG A 47 -50.95 29.37 -8.38
CA ARG A 47 -49.53 29.10 -8.57
C ARG A 47 -49.37 27.62 -8.25
N SER A 48 -49.11 26.82 -9.29
CA SER A 48 -48.73 25.43 -9.14
C SER A 48 -47.59 25.48 -8.15
N SER A 49 -47.76 24.86 -6.98
CA SER A 49 -46.63 24.59 -6.10
C SER A 49 -45.56 24.00 -7.01
N THR A 50 -44.38 24.62 -7.04
CA THR A 50 -43.23 24.04 -7.73
C THR A 50 -43.18 22.57 -7.30
N PRO A 51 -43.28 21.62 -8.24
CA PRO A 51 -43.23 20.21 -7.87
C PRO A 51 -41.98 20.01 -7.03
N ALA A 52 -42.12 19.28 -5.91
CA ALA A 52 -40.98 18.95 -5.08
C ALA A 52 -39.89 18.36 -6.00
N PRO A 53 -38.61 18.75 -5.83
CA PRO A 53 -37.53 18.22 -6.64
C PRO A 53 -37.62 16.70 -6.60
N ALA A 54 -37.64 16.08 -7.77
CA ALA A 54 -37.72 14.64 -7.86
C ALA A 54 -36.49 14.03 -7.16
N GLU A 55 -36.71 12.97 -6.39
CA GLU A 55 -35.63 12.31 -5.66
C GLU A 55 -34.74 11.51 -6.63
N PRO A 56 -33.43 11.43 -6.39
CA PRO A 56 -32.54 10.59 -7.18
C PRO A 56 -32.95 9.11 -7.07
N VAL A 57 -32.80 8.36 -8.15
CA VAL A 57 -33.10 6.91 -8.17
C VAL A 57 -31.81 6.15 -7.94
N SER A 58 -31.75 5.38 -6.86
CA SER A 58 -30.62 4.50 -6.55
C SER A 58 -30.89 3.07 -7.06
N VAL A 59 -29.93 2.53 -7.81
CA VAL A 59 -29.91 1.14 -8.24
C VAL A 59 -28.78 0.40 -7.53
N THR A 60 -29.13 -0.48 -6.59
CA THR A 60 -28.15 -1.34 -5.92
C THR A 60 -27.83 -2.57 -6.78
N VAL A 61 -26.54 -2.84 -6.99
CA VAL A 61 -26.03 -4.02 -7.69
C VAL A 61 -25.06 -4.76 -6.78
N LEU A 62 -25.16 -6.08 -6.69
CA LEU A 62 -24.22 -6.88 -5.91
C LEU A 62 -23.06 -7.29 -6.82
N VAL A 63 -21.83 -6.91 -6.45
CA VAL A 63 -20.63 -7.31 -7.20
C VAL A 63 -19.68 -8.10 -6.33
N SER A 64 -18.82 -8.88 -6.98
CA SER A 64 -17.68 -9.53 -6.34
C SER A 64 -16.41 -9.08 -7.05
N GLY A 65 -15.35 -8.84 -6.28
CA GLY A 65 -14.10 -8.31 -6.82
C GLY A 65 -12.95 -8.42 -5.84
N GLU A 66 -11.77 -8.07 -6.33
CA GLU A 66 -10.55 -7.94 -5.55
C GLU A 66 -10.26 -6.48 -5.27
N VAL A 67 -9.99 -6.15 -4.00
CA VAL A 67 -9.73 -4.77 -3.57
C VAL A 67 -8.35 -4.31 -4.01
N ALA A 68 -8.28 -3.09 -4.53
CA ALA A 68 -7.05 -2.30 -4.61
C ALA A 68 -7.19 -1.05 -3.74
N ILE A 69 -6.18 -0.78 -2.92
CA ILE A 69 -6.10 0.42 -2.08
C ILE A 69 -5.02 1.33 -2.66
N GLY A 70 -5.39 2.57 -2.97
CA GLY A 70 -4.48 3.65 -3.33
C GLY A 70 -4.27 4.58 -2.16
N VAL A 71 -3.08 5.18 -2.08
CA VAL A 71 -2.72 6.14 -1.03
C VAL A 71 -2.13 7.39 -1.66
N SER A 72 -2.66 8.54 -1.25
CA SER A 72 -2.20 9.86 -1.67
C SER A 72 -1.71 10.68 -0.48
N HIS A 73 -0.78 11.59 -0.73
CA HIS A 73 -0.07 12.31 0.31
C HIS A 73 -0.14 13.80 0.08
N GLN A 74 -0.86 14.58 0.88
CA GLN A 74 -0.65 16.03 0.78
C GLN A 74 0.73 16.37 1.36
N GLU A 75 1.68 16.80 0.52
CA GLU A 75 2.85 17.51 1.01
C GLU A 75 2.36 18.87 1.51
N ASN A 76 2.29 19.03 2.83
CA ASN A 76 2.21 20.35 3.42
C ASN A 76 3.49 21.10 3.02
N HIS A 77 3.37 21.97 2.03
CA HIS A 77 4.49 22.73 1.46
C HIS A 77 4.97 23.87 2.35
N ASP A 78 4.34 24.09 3.50
CA ASP A 78 4.66 25.21 4.37
C ASP A 78 5.35 24.73 5.65
N ASP A 79 6.69 24.89 5.66
CA ASP A 79 7.54 24.89 6.85
C ASP A 79 7.25 26.13 7.73
N GLU A 80 5.98 26.43 8.04
CA GLU A 80 5.65 27.54 8.91
C GLU A 80 6.10 27.23 10.35
N ALA A 81 6.99 28.06 10.88
CA ALA A 81 7.48 27.96 12.24
C ALA A 81 6.33 28.26 13.24
N GLY A 82 5.71 27.21 13.80
CA GLY A 82 4.65 27.39 14.80
C GLY A 82 3.81 26.15 15.16
N PHE A 83 3.98 25.02 14.48
CA PHE A 83 3.18 23.81 14.72
C PHE A 83 3.49 23.15 16.08
N ASP A 84 2.43 22.69 16.77
CA ASP A 84 2.54 21.81 17.93
C ASP A 84 3.22 20.49 17.49
N ALA A 85 3.98 19.84 18.37
CA ALA A 85 4.64 18.58 18.07
C ALA A 85 3.64 17.42 17.78
N LEU A 86 2.35 17.64 18.06
CA LEU A 86 1.25 16.73 17.75
C LEU A 86 0.36 17.18 16.56
N ASP A 87 0.64 18.34 15.94
CA ASP A 87 -0.02 18.75 14.71
C ASP A 87 0.65 18.03 13.53
N PHE A 88 0.26 16.78 13.33
CA PHE A 88 0.72 16.00 12.18
C PHE A 88 0.08 16.53 10.89
N PRO A 89 0.73 16.36 9.73
CA PRO A 89 0.03 16.50 8.46
C PRO A 89 -1.26 15.66 8.46
N PRO A 90 -2.29 16.07 7.71
CA PRO A 90 -3.51 15.27 7.60
C PRO A 90 -3.15 13.83 7.22
N ALA A 91 -3.89 12.88 7.79
CA ALA A 91 -3.79 11.49 7.40
C ALA A 91 -3.89 11.37 5.87
N PRO A 92 -3.15 10.45 5.24
CA PRO A 92 -3.14 10.31 3.80
C PRO A 92 -4.53 9.97 3.30
N ASP A 93 -4.86 10.51 2.13
CA ASP A 93 -6.11 10.17 1.48
C ASP A 93 -6.03 8.73 0.97
N VAL A 94 -6.84 7.86 1.56
CA VAL A 94 -6.94 6.45 1.16
C VAL A 94 -8.12 6.28 0.20
N SER A 95 -7.84 5.84 -1.02
CA SER A 95 -8.86 5.49 -2.01
C SER A 95 -8.99 3.99 -2.15
N TYR A 96 -10.24 3.52 -2.34
CA TYR A 96 -10.52 2.10 -2.54
C TYR A 96 -11.07 1.87 -3.92
N SER A 97 -10.83 0.69 -4.44
CA SER A 97 -11.45 0.24 -5.68
C SER A 97 -11.62 -1.27 -5.70
N LEU A 98 -12.58 -1.73 -6.49
CA LEU A 98 -12.72 -3.14 -6.84
C LEU A 98 -12.33 -3.36 -8.29
N GLY A 99 -11.54 -4.41 -8.52
CA GLY A 99 -11.35 -4.92 -9.87
C GLY A 99 -11.54 -6.43 -9.97
N ALA A 100 -11.60 -6.90 -11.21
CA ALA A 100 -11.92 -8.31 -11.49
C ALA A 100 -10.76 -9.23 -11.07
N PRO A 101 -11.03 -10.38 -10.42
CA PRO A 101 -9.98 -11.31 -10.02
C PRO A 101 -9.37 -12.06 -11.22
N LEU A 102 -8.06 -12.32 -11.20
CA LEU A 102 -7.31 -13.04 -12.27
C LEU A 102 -7.93 -14.36 -12.71
N ASN A 103 -8.53 -15.10 -11.77
CA ASN A 103 -8.98 -16.47 -12.01
C ASN A 103 -10.39 -16.54 -12.61
N ALA A 104 -10.99 -15.41 -13.00
CA ALA A 104 -12.23 -15.41 -13.76
C ALA A 104 -11.97 -16.03 -15.15
N SER A 105 -12.21 -17.33 -15.27
CA SER A 105 -11.98 -18.19 -16.44
C SER A 105 -12.76 -17.81 -17.71
N SER A 106 -13.34 -16.61 -17.81
CA SER A 106 -14.13 -16.21 -18.97
C SER A 106 -13.25 -15.78 -20.14
N GLN A 107 -13.61 -16.27 -21.33
CA GLN A 107 -13.02 -15.87 -22.62
C GLN A 107 -13.19 -14.37 -22.93
N ASP A 108 -13.94 -13.61 -22.12
CA ASP A 108 -14.08 -12.15 -22.19
C ASP A 108 -12.92 -11.36 -21.54
N SER A 109 -11.89 -12.06 -21.05
CA SER A 109 -10.77 -11.53 -20.26
C SER A 109 -9.89 -10.48 -20.96
N GLN A 110 -10.01 -10.22 -22.27
CA GLN A 110 -9.26 -9.11 -22.91
C GLN A 110 -9.92 -7.74 -22.70
N ALA A 111 -11.26 -7.67 -22.54
CA ALA A 111 -11.97 -6.42 -22.32
C ALA A 111 -12.25 -6.13 -20.83
N THR A 112 -12.30 -7.16 -19.99
CA THR A 112 -12.69 -7.05 -18.57
C THR A 112 -11.52 -6.96 -17.57
N ALA A 113 -10.31 -7.33 -17.97
CA ALA A 113 -9.15 -7.44 -17.07
C ALA A 113 -8.50 -6.10 -16.65
N ALA A 114 -9.14 -4.96 -16.89
CA ALA A 114 -8.64 -3.65 -16.43
C ALA A 114 -9.76 -2.79 -15.83
N VAL A 115 -10.89 -3.40 -15.47
CA VAL A 115 -12.00 -2.68 -14.85
C VAL A 115 -11.69 -2.50 -13.36
N LYS A 116 -11.27 -1.29 -13.00
CA LYS A 116 -11.15 -0.79 -11.63
C LYS A 116 -12.33 0.16 -11.39
N ILE A 117 -13.17 -0.14 -10.40
CA ILE A 117 -14.30 0.71 -10.00
C ILE A 117 -13.94 1.34 -8.66
N PRO A 118 -13.69 2.66 -8.60
CA PRO A 118 -13.50 3.36 -7.34
C PRO A 118 -14.73 3.17 -6.45
N LEU A 119 -14.49 2.89 -5.17
CA LEU A 119 -15.53 2.68 -4.19
C LEU A 119 -15.34 3.59 -3.00
N ASP A 120 -16.45 4.15 -2.54
CA ASP A 120 -16.53 4.81 -1.24
C ASP A 120 -17.11 3.81 -0.22
N PHE A 121 -16.33 3.45 0.80
CA PHE A 121 -16.78 2.60 1.90
C PHE A 121 -17.32 3.39 3.11
N GLY A 122 -17.53 4.70 2.98
CA GLY A 122 -17.99 5.58 4.04
C GLY A 122 -16.89 5.96 5.03
N GLY A 123 -15.64 6.04 4.58
CA GLY A 123 -14.46 6.36 5.38
C GLY A 123 -13.39 5.28 5.36
N GLU A 124 -12.38 5.43 6.22
CA GLU A 124 -11.27 4.48 6.32
C GLU A 124 -11.74 3.11 6.83
N ARG A 125 -11.24 2.06 6.18
CA ARG A 125 -11.55 0.67 6.48
C ARG A 125 -10.26 -0.10 6.75
N PRO A 126 -9.70 -0.01 7.97
CA PRO A 126 -8.47 -0.72 8.32
C PRO A 126 -8.62 -2.25 8.26
N ASP A 127 -9.87 -2.75 8.19
CA ASP A 127 -10.15 -4.17 8.04
C ASP A 127 -10.09 -4.67 6.59
N ILE A 128 -9.89 -3.78 5.61
CA ILE A 128 -9.76 -4.09 4.19
C ILE A 128 -8.31 -3.92 3.77
N VAL A 129 -7.76 -4.91 3.05
CA VAL A 129 -6.41 -4.86 2.49
C VAL A 129 -6.42 -5.12 0.98
N THR A 130 -5.44 -4.57 0.26
CA THR A 130 -5.25 -4.85 -1.17
C THR A 130 -5.08 -6.35 -1.41
N GLY A 131 -5.79 -6.87 -2.41
CA GLY A 131 -5.81 -8.29 -2.77
C GLY A 131 -6.92 -9.10 -2.09
N GLN A 132 -7.67 -8.48 -1.16
CA GLN A 132 -8.79 -9.11 -0.50
C GLN A 132 -9.96 -9.31 -1.48
N LEU A 133 -10.48 -10.53 -1.53
CA LEU A 133 -11.68 -10.84 -2.31
C LEU A 133 -12.92 -10.51 -1.49
N LEU A 134 -13.68 -9.54 -1.97
CA LEU A 134 -15.01 -9.22 -1.45
C LEU A 134 -16.07 -9.85 -2.35
N SER A 135 -17.05 -10.49 -1.74
CA SER A 135 -18.21 -11.02 -2.46
C SER A 135 -19.49 -10.35 -2.01
N ASP A 136 -20.41 -10.15 -2.95
CA ASP A 136 -21.72 -9.53 -2.74
C ASP A 136 -21.62 -8.11 -2.14
N VAL A 137 -20.65 -7.32 -2.59
CA VAL A 137 -20.54 -5.90 -2.24
C VAL A 137 -21.70 -5.15 -2.91
N PRO A 138 -22.62 -4.55 -2.14
CA PRO A 138 -23.71 -3.76 -2.69
C PRO A 138 -23.16 -2.41 -3.14
N ILE A 139 -23.09 -2.20 -4.45
CA ILE A 139 -22.78 -0.91 -5.08
C ILE A 139 -24.10 -0.20 -5.38
N SER A 140 -24.28 0.99 -4.81
CA SER A 140 -25.35 1.91 -5.22
C SER A 140 -24.92 2.69 -6.45
N LEU A 141 -25.71 2.63 -7.53
CA LEU A 141 -25.59 3.50 -8.68
C LEU A 141 -26.70 4.56 -8.60
N GLU A 142 -26.32 5.80 -8.30
CA GLU A 142 -27.30 6.90 -8.20
C GLU A 142 -27.52 7.56 -9.57
N LEU A 143 -28.78 7.57 -10.01
CA LEU A 143 -29.22 8.31 -11.18
C LEU A 143 -29.83 9.65 -10.77
N PRO A 144 -29.42 10.76 -11.40
CA PRO A 144 -30.07 12.05 -11.23
C PRO A 144 -31.55 11.93 -11.56
N ALA A 145 -32.38 12.67 -10.83
CA ALA A 145 -33.82 12.59 -10.97
C ALA A 145 -34.29 12.94 -12.39
N GLU A 146 -33.60 13.86 -13.06
CA GLU A 146 -33.87 14.25 -14.45
C GLU A 146 -33.56 13.10 -15.43
N VAL A 147 -32.48 12.35 -15.18
CA VAL A 147 -32.13 11.17 -15.99
C VAL A 147 -33.12 10.05 -15.71
N ALA A 148 -33.46 9.81 -14.44
CA ALA A 148 -34.45 8.81 -14.05
C ALA A 148 -35.83 9.09 -14.66
N GLU A 149 -36.28 10.35 -14.66
CA GLU A 149 -37.52 10.78 -15.32
C GLU A 149 -37.45 10.58 -16.83
N GLN A 150 -36.32 10.94 -17.48
CA GLN A 150 -36.12 10.68 -18.91
C GLN A 150 -36.19 9.20 -19.25
N LEU A 151 -35.66 8.34 -18.37
CA LEU A 151 -35.67 6.89 -18.55
C LEU A 151 -36.98 6.24 -18.09
N ASP A 152 -37.93 7.00 -17.54
CA ASP A 152 -39.19 6.49 -16.97
C ASP A 152 -38.91 5.41 -15.90
N LEU A 153 -37.94 5.72 -15.04
CA LEU A 153 -37.60 5.00 -13.81
C LEU A 153 -38.29 5.75 -12.65
N GLY A 154 -39.56 5.43 -12.39
CA GLY A 154 -40.32 6.07 -11.31
C GLY A 154 -39.75 5.79 -9.90
N SER A 155 -40.19 6.56 -8.90
CA SER A 155 -39.81 6.47 -7.48
C SER A 155 -40.14 5.15 -6.79
N GLY A 156 -40.71 4.18 -7.52
CA GLY A 156 -40.65 2.78 -7.19
C GLY A 156 -40.46 1.99 -8.47
N LEU A 157 -39.42 1.16 -8.53
CA LEU A 157 -39.16 0.18 -9.60
C LEU A 157 -40.32 -0.83 -9.83
N ALA A 158 -41.47 -0.64 -9.16
CA ALA A 158 -42.67 -1.46 -9.19
C ALA A 158 -43.91 -0.80 -9.85
N ALA A 159 -43.86 0.45 -10.33
CA ALA A 159 -45.07 1.19 -10.77
C ALA A 159 -45.07 1.57 -12.27
N ALA A 160 -45.12 0.57 -13.16
CA ALA A 160 -45.38 0.78 -14.59
C ALA A 160 -46.89 0.87 -14.87
N ASN A 161 -47.55 2.00 -14.56
CA ASN A 161 -48.95 2.19 -15.00
C ASN A 161 -49.46 3.64 -15.07
N THR A 162 -48.61 4.61 -15.43
CA THR A 162 -49.07 5.97 -15.72
C THR A 162 -49.24 6.16 -17.23
N THR A 163 -50.43 6.60 -17.64
CA THR A 163 -50.88 6.81 -19.03
C THR A 163 -50.23 8.04 -19.71
N GLY A 164 -48.97 8.33 -19.39
CA GLY A 164 -48.20 9.43 -19.95
C GLY A 164 -47.77 9.16 -21.39
N THR A 165 -47.78 10.20 -22.21
CA THR A 165 -47.30 10.21 -23.60
C THR A 165 -45.99 9.43 -23.78
N ARG A 166 -46.00 8.37 -24.60
CA ARG A 166 -44.82 7.55 -24.92
C ARG A 166 -43.71 8.42 -25.51
N ARG A 167 -42.77 8.86 -24.67
CA ARG A 167 -41.55 9.53 -25.11
C ARG A 167 -40.69 8.51 -25.86
N ARG A 168 -40.22 8.84 -27.06
CA ARG A 168 -39.26 7.99 -27.78
C ARG A 168 -37.90 8.16 -27.09
N LEU A 169 -37.40 7.09 -26.49
CA LEU A 169 -36.05 7.05 -25.95
C LEU A 169 -35.06 6.79 -27.09
N SER A 170 -33.84 7.31 -26.99
CA SER A 170 -32.73 6.88 -27.84
C SER A 170 -32.37 5.41 -27.58
N GLU A 171 -31.55 4.82 -28.45
CA GLU A 171 -31.05 3.46 -28.26
C GLU A 171 -30.28 3.32 -26.93
N ASP A 172 -29.33 4.22 -26.66
CA ASP A 172 -28.58 4.25 -25.40
C ASP A 172 -29.50 4.43 -24.17
N GLN A 173 -30.54 5.26 -24.28
CA GLN A 173 -31.52 5.44 -23.20
C GLN A 173 -32.35 4.17 -22.97
N HIS A 174 -32.72 3.46 -24.03
CA HIS A 174 -33.39 2.17 -23.93
C HIS A 174 -32.49 1.10 -23.30
N GLU A 175 -31.22 1.05 -23.70
CA GLU A 175 -30.23 0.12 -23.14
C GLU A 175 -29.96 0.42 -21.66
N LEU A 176 -29.74 1.69 -21.31
CA LEU A 176 -29.53 2.13 -19.93
C LEU A 176 -30.75 1.83 -19.05
N ARG A 177 -31.97 2.16 -19.52
CA ARG A 177 -33.21 1.83 -18.79
C ARG A 177 -33.30 0.33 -18.52
N ARG A 178 -33.07 -0.50 -19.55
CA ARG A 178 -33.13 -1.97 -19.40
C ARG A 178 -32.10 -2.45 -18.39
N ALA A 179 -30.86 -2.00 -18.51
CA ALA A 179 -29.80 -2.38 -17.58
C ALA A 179 -30.13 -1.99 -16.14
N MET A 180 -30.66 -0.79 -15.91
CA MET A 180 -31.04 -0.32 -14.56
C MET A 180 -32.14 -1.17 -13.92
N LEU A 181 -33.18 -1.51 -14.68
CA LEU A 181 -34.27 -2.37 -14.21
C LEU A 181 -33.78 -3.80 -13.95
N GLU A 182 -32.90 -4.32 -14.80
CA GLU A 182 -32.38 -5.69 -14.72
C GLU A 182 -31.31 -5.85 -13.62
N PHE A 183 -30.58 -4.79 -13.29
CA PHE A 183 -29.42 -4.89 -12.40
C PHE A 183 -29.80 -4.73 -10.92
N HIS A 184 -30.89 -4.03 -10.63
CA HIS A 184 -31.32 -3.75 -9.26
C HIS A 184 -31.51 -5.04 -8.43
N GLY A 185 -30.78 -5.16 -7.32
CA GLY A 185 -30.83 -6.30 -6.41
C GLY A 185 -30.22 -7.60 -6.96
N THR A 186 -29.53 -7.53 -8.11
CA THR A 186 -28.96 -8.72 -8.76
C THR A 186 -27.43 -8.77 -8.64
N ARG A 187 -26.88 -9.98 -8.76
CA ARG A 187 -25.44 -10.19 -8.87
C ARG A 187 -24.96 -9.92 -10.29
N ARG A 188 -23.93 -9.10 -10.43
CA ARG A 188 -23.31 -8.74 -11.72
C ARG A 188 -21.80 -8.78 -11.62
N SER A 189 -21.16 -9.00 -12.77
CA SER A 189 -19.72 -8.83 -12.89
C SER A 189 -19.34 -7.35 -12.88
N LEU A 190 -18.11 -7.03 -12.46
CA LEU A 190 -17.59 -5.66 -12.51
C LEU A 190 -17.58 -5.11 -13.95
N GLY A 191 -17.33 -5.97 -14.95
CA GLY A 191 -17.39 -5.57 -16.37
C GLY A 191 -18.79 -5.15 -16.82
N GLU A 192 -19.84 -5.80 -16.33
CA GLU A 192 -21.23 -5.40 -16.59
C GLU A 192 -21.56 -4.08 -15.91
N VAL A 193 -21.19 -3.90 -14.64
CA VAL A 193 -21.39 -2.63 -13.93
C VAL A 193 -20.65 -1.49 -14.62
N ARG A 194 -19.42 -1.73 -15.06
CA ARG A 194 -18.63 -0.79 -15.86
C ARG A 194 -19.33 -0.39 -17.16
N ARG A 195 -19.92 -1.35 -17.88
CA ARG A 195 -20.70 -1.05 -19.08
C ARG A 195 -21.89 -0.14 -18.76
N VAL A 196 -22.56 -0.37 -17.64
CA VAL A 196 -23.65 0.50 -17.19
C VAL A 196 -23.17 1.90 -16.87
N LEU A 197 -22.04 2.06 -16.17
CA LEU A 197 -21.41 3.35 -15.92
C LEU A 197 -21.05 4.07 -17.23
N ASP A 198 -20.48 3.34 -18.21
CA ASP A 198 -20.19 3.88 -19.55
C ASP A 198 -21.48 4.36 -20.25
N LEU A 199 -22.60 3.62 -20.13
CA LEU A 199 -23.90 4.01 -20.68
C LEU A 199 -24.50 5.25 -20.00
N ILE A 200 -24.38 5.36 -18.66
CA ILE A 200 -24.78 6.57 -17.92
C ILE A 200 -24.04 7.79 -18.49
N ASN A 201 -22.72 7.69 -18.62
CA ASN A 201 -21.89 8.77 -19.14
C ASN A 201 -22.26 9.12 -20.60
N ALA A 202 -22.51 8.12 -21.45
CA ALA A 202 -22.94 8.32 -22.83
C ALA A 202 -24.29 9.07 -22.90
N VAL A 203 -25.29 8.67 -22.10
CA VAL A 203 -26.60 9.32 -22.05
C VAL A 203 -26.49 10.75 -21.53
N GLN A 204 -25.70 10.98 -20.48
CA GLN A 204 -25.46 12.33 -19.94
C GLN A 204 -24.83 13.25 -21.00
N SER A 205 -23.80 12.78 -21.69
CA SER A 205 -23.08 13.57 -22.72
C SER A 205 -23.98 14.02 -23.89
N LYS A 206 -25.07 13.29 -24.15
CA LYS A 206 -25.99 13.56 -25.27
C LYS A 206 -27.21 14.41 -24.89
N GLY A 207 -27.51 14.58 -23.59
CA GLY A 207 -28.83 15.01 -23.14
C GLY A 207 -28.88 16.16 -22.14
N LEU A 208 -27.81 16.46 -21.40
CA LEU A 208 -27.87 17.41 -20.28
C LEU A 208 -26.68 18.38 -20.32
N GLN A 209 -26.95 19.66 -20.61
CA GLN A 209 -25.97 20.75 -20.56
C GLN A 209 -25.72 21.28 -19.12
N GLY A 210 -26.07 20.54 -18.08
CA GLY A 210 -25.98 21.02 -16.69
C GLY A 210 -25.57 19.91 -15.73
N ALA A 211 -24.49 20.16 -14.98
CA ALA A 211 -23.91 19.36 -13.91
C ALA A 211 -23.66 17.87 -14.25
N PHE A 212 -22.40 17.51 -14.44
CA PHE A 212 -21.98 16.10 -14.43
C PHE A 212 -22.19 15.54 -13.03
N PHE A 213 -22.93 14.45 -12.92
CA PHE A 213 -23.20 13.79 -11.65
C PHE A 213 -22.16 12.72 -11.40
N GLU A 214 -21.61 12.73 -10.19
CA GLU A 214 -20.71 11.70 -9.72
C GLU A 214 -21.54 10.49 -9.31
N THR A 215 -21.57 9.45 -10.16
CA THR A 215 -22.01 8.13 -9.72
C THR A 215 -20.96 7.60 -8.74
N LYS A 216 -21.07 7.99 -7.47
CA LYS A 216 -20.29 7.37 -6.39
C LYS A 216 -20.83 5.97 -6.20
N ALA A 217 -20.02 4.98 -6.58
CA ALA A 217 -20.26 3.62 -6.19
C ALA A 217 -20.00 3.52 -4.68
N THR A 218 -21.03 3.75 -3.87
CA THR A 218 -20.94 3.61 -2.42
C THR A 218 -21.18 2.15 -2.06
N ALA A 219 -20.24 1.56 -1.34
CA ALA A 219 -20.40 0.23 -0.77
C ALA A 219 -21.17 0.32 0.56
N GLN A 220 -22.35 -0.28 0.64
CA GLN A 220 -23.14 -0.31 1.90
C GLN A 220 -22.59 -1.29 2.96
N GLY A 221 -21.37 -1.81 2.76
CA GLY A 221 -20.70 -2.79 3.62
C GLY A 221 -19.49 -3.43 2.92
N THR A 222 -18.76 -4.29 3.64
CA THR A 222 -17.59 -5.01 3.07
C THR A 222 -17.94 -6.24 2.24
N GLY A 223 -19.21 -6.67 2.22
CA GLY A 223 -19.55 -8.00 1.72
C GLY A 223 -18.91 -9.13 2.54
N ASN A 224 -19.00 -10.36 2.06
CA ASN A 224 -18.30 -11.49 2.68
C ASN A 224 -16.84 -11.53 2.21
N LYS A 225 -15.89 -11.74 3.14
CA LYS A 225 -14.47 -11.93 2.82
C LYS A 225 -14.27 -13.34 2.27
N ALA A 226 -14.16 -13.47 0.95
CA ALA A 226 -14.11 -14.76 0.26
C ALA A 226 -12.70 -15.38 0.17
N GLY A 227 -11.67 -14.65 0.59
CA GLY A 227 -10.27 -15.11 0.60
C GLY A 227 -9.30 -14.01 0.13
N TYR A 228 -8.07 -14.41 -0.16
CA TYR A 228 -7.01 -13.54 -0.68
C TYR A 228 -6.61 -14.02 -2.09
N GLY A 229 -6.67 -13.13 -3.09
CA GLY A 229 -6.35 -13.45 -4.48
C GLY A 229 -4.88 -13.82 -4.71
N GLY A 230 -4.03 -13.51 -3.73
CA GLY A 230 -2.61 -13.82 -3.71
C GLY A 230 -1.83 -12.92 -4.66
N VAL A 231 -0.96 -12.07 -4.11
CA VAL A 231 -0.14 -11.20 -4.94
C VAL A 231 1.22 -11.85 -5.20
N LYS A 232 1.36 -12.41 -6.40
CA LYS A 232 2.51 -13.26 -6.74
C LYS A 232 3.83 -12.51 -6.90
N ASP A 233 3.81 -11.17 -7.05
CA ASP A 233 4.98 -10.38 -7.45
C ASP A 233 5.30 -9.20 -6.48
N LEU A 234 4.79 -9.22 -5.24
CA LEU A 234 5.08 -8.19 -4.21
C LEU A 234 6.37 -8.48 -3.45
N PHE A 235 6.47 -9.67 -2.89
CA PHE A 235 7.44 -9.98 -1.86
C PHE A 235 8.50 -10.94 -2.37
N VAL A 236 9.73 -10.75 -1.87
CA VAL A 236 10.78 -11.75 -2.04
C VAL A 236 10.48 -12.91 -1.07
N VAL A 237 9.84 -13.96 -1.57
CA VAL A 237 9.55 -15.16 -0.79
C VAL A 237 10.74 -16.13 -0.87
N GLY A 238 11.23 -16.59 0.28
CA GLY A 238 12.31 -17.58 0.34
C GLY A 238 13.64 -17.11 -0.26
N GLY A 239 13.87 -15.80 -0.33
CA GLY A 239 15.10 -15.22 -0.90
C GLY A 239 15.18 -15.31 -2.43
N GLN A 240 14.10 -15.67 -3.12
CA GLN A 240 14.08 -15.72 -4.57
C GLN A 240 14.16 -14.32 -5.18
N LYS A 241 15.03 -14.17 -6.19
CA LYS A 241 15.15 -12.90 -6.89
C LYS A 241 13.88 -12.61 -7.69
N VAL A 242 13.35 -11.40 -7.52
CA VAL A 242 12.22 -10.87 -8.28
C VAL A 242 12.74 -9.90 -9.32
N GLN A 243 12.39 -10.15 -10.58
CA GLN A 243 12.60 -9.23 -11.69
C GLN A 243 11.31 -8.50 -11.95
N VAL A 244 11.37 -7.17 -11.89
CA VAL A 244 10.23 -6.32 -12.14
C VAL A 244 10.08 -6.04 -13.63
N SER A 245 8.84 -6.04 -14.09
CA SER A 245 8.42 -5.43 -15.35
C SER A 245 7.61 -4.16 -15.08
N SER A 246 7.87 -3.12 -15.85
CA SER A 246 7.15 -1.86 -15.74
C SER A 246 7.04 -1.10 -17.07
N LEU A 247 6.00 -0.27 -17.16
CA LEU A 247 5.88 0.76 -18.19
C LEU A 247 5.89 2.12 -17.51
N VAL A 248 6.77 3.00 -17.96
CA VAL A 248 6.85 4.38 -17.49
C VAL A 248 6.36 5.31 -18.60
N PHE A 249 5.44 6.21 -18.27
CA PHE A 249 4.89 7.19 -19.18
C PHE A 249 5.18 8.61 -18.67
N LEU A 250 6.02 9.33 -19.40
CA LEU A 250 6.21 10.77 -19.19
C LEU A 250 5.15 11.51 -19.97
N MET A 251 4.23 12.16 -19.28
CA MET A 251 3.06 12.80 -19.87
C MET A 251 3.15 14.31 -19.71
N HIS A 252 2.65 15.04 -20.71
CA HIS A 252 2.54 16.50 -20.66
C HIS A 252 1.26 16.98 -21.34
N ALA A 253 0.83 18.19 -21.01
CA ALA A 253 -0.32 18.88 -21.58
C ALA A 253 0.05 20.35 -21.90
N PRO A 254 0.67 20.60 -23.08
CA PRO A 254 1.04 21.94 -23.53
C PRO A 254 -0.13 22.94 -23.53
N SER A 255 -1.35 22.46 -23.78
CA SER A 255 -2.56 23.28 -23.89
C SER A 255 -2.91 24.08 -22.62
N CYS A 256 -2.44 23.65 -21.45
CA CYS A 256 -2.57 24.39 -20.19
C CYS A 256 -1.22 24.59 -19.47
N GLY A 257 -0.11 24.56 -20.21
CA GLY A 257 1.23 24.83 -19.67
C GLY A 257 1.80 23.75 -18.74
N ARG A 258 1.23 22.55 -18.72
CA ARG A 258 1.73 21.42 -17.91
C ARG A 258 2.78 20.66 -18.70
N GLN A 259 4.04 21.08 -18.61
CA GLN A 259 5.14 20.47 -19.37
C GLN A 259 6.24 19.99 -18.44
N LEU A 260 6.71 18.76 -18.66
CA LEU A 260 7.92 18.26 -18.02
C LEU A 260 9.13 18.85 -18.75
N ALA A 261 10.10 19.38 -18.00
CA ALA A 261 11.41 19.76 -18.53
C ALA A 261 12.31 18.53 -18.83
N LEU A 262 11.76 17.32 -18.80
CA LEU A 262 12.48 16.06 -18.83
C LEU A 262 12.05 15.18 -20.02
N SER A 263 13.03 14.75 -20.83
CA SER A 263 12.81 13.79 -21.93
C SER A 263 12.79 12.35 -21.41
N ALA A 264 12.24 11.40 -22.21
CA ALA A 264 12.30 9.98 -21.88
C ALA A 264 13.73 9.46 -21.74
N SER A 265 14.68 9.97 -22.54
CA SER A 265 16.09 9.58 -22.43
C SER A 265 16.71 10.02 -21.10
N GLN A 266 16.52 11.29 -20.71
CA GLN A 266 17.02 11.82 -19.45
C GLN A 266 16.35 11.14 -18.25
N PHE A 267 15.05 10.84 -18.34
CA PHE A 267 14.38 10.06 -17.31
C PHE A 267 14.95 8.64 -17.24
N ALA A 268 15.11 7.95 -18.37
CA ALA A 268 15.69 6.62 -18.40
C ALA A 268 17.10 6.58 -17.81
N ASP A 269 17.92 7.62 -18.03
CA ASP A 269 19.28 7.72 -17.49
C ASP A 269 19.31 7.94 -15.96
N GLY A 270 18.28 8.59 -15.40
CA GLY A 270 18.11 8.74 -13.95
C GLY A 270 17.35 7.59 -13.28
N PHE A 271 16.53 6.87 -14.04
CA PHE A 271 15.73 5.75 -13.54
C PHE A 271 16.52 4.44 -13.55
N PHE A 272 17.18 4.15 -14.67
CA PHE A 272 18.05 2.98 -14.82
C PHE A 272 19.48 3.34 -14.48
N ALA A 273 20.22 2.39 -13.91
CA ALA A 273 21.59 2.61 -13.52
C ALA A 273 22.46 2.82 -14.76
N ASN A 274 23.01 4.03 -14.92
CA ASN A 274 24.10 4.26 -15.84
C ASN A 274 25.45 4.06 -15.11
N PRO A 275 26.19 2.98 -15.39
CA PRO A 275 27.45 2.70 -14.71
C PRO A 275 28.51 3.78 -14.94
N SER A 276 28.40 4.60 -15.99
CA SER A 276 29.39 5.64 -16.29
C SER A 276 29.22 6.93 -15.49
N THR A 277 28.05 7.17 -14.89
CA THR A 277 27.75 8.45 -14.23
C THR A 277 27.90 8.39 -12.70
N GLY A 278 27.82 7.19 -12.12
CA GLY A 278 27.90 7.00 -10.66
C GLY A 278 26.74 7.62 -9.88
N PHE A 279 25.73 8.18 -10.56
CA PHE A 279 24.56 8.77 -9.92
C PHE A 279 23.64 7.70 -9.30
N ALA A 280 22.90 8.12 -8.29
CA ALA A 280 21.78 7.38 -7.74
C ALA A 280 20.69 7.24 -8.81
N SER A 281 20.18 6.03 -8.96
CA SER A 281 19.08 5.70 -9.87
C SER A 281 18.07 4.81 -9.15
N VAL A 282 16.84 4.77 -9.65
CA VAL A 282 15.76 3.95 -9.05
C VAL A 282 16.11 2.46 -9.10
N GLU A 283 16.69 1.98 -10.20
CA GLU A 283 17.17 0.60 -10.35
C GLU A 283 18.24 0.27 -9.29
N ARG A 284 19.22 1.14 -9.11
CA ARG A 284 20.29 0.94 -8.13
C ARG A 284 19.77 1.04 -6.71
N TYR A 285 18.83 1.93 -6.44
CA TYR A 285 18.15 2.05 -5.15
C TYR A 285 17.51 0.71 -4.74
N HIS A 286 16.70 0.13 -5.61
CA HIS A 286 16.09 -1.17 -5.38
C HIS A 286 17.15 -2.27 -5.24
N THR A 287 18.14 -2.31 -6.13
CA THR A 287 19.18 -3.36 -6.12
C THR A 287 20.00 -3.31 -4.83
N VAL A 288 20.43 -2.12 -4.39
CA VAL A 288 21.22 -1.92 -3.17
C VAL A 288 20.38 -2.25 -1.93
N CYS A 289 19.20 -1.65 -1.80
CA CYS A 289 18.40 -1.79 -0.58
C CYS A 289 17.74 -3.16 -0.43
N SER A 290 17.57 -3.90 -1.53
CA SER A 290 17.05 -5.27 -1.52
C SER A 290 18.13 -6.36 -1.51
N TRP A 291 19.41 -6.01 -1.42
CA TRP A 291 20.51 -6.98 -1.51
C TRP A 291 20.52 -7.78 -2.84
N GLY A 292 20.13 -7.12 -3.93
CA GLY A 292 20.03 -7.72 -5.26
C GLY A 292 18.90 -8.75 -5.40
N LYS A 293 17.97 -8.79 -4.43
CA LYS A 293 16.78 -9.65 -4.47
C LYS A 293 15.65 -9.05 -5.30
N PHE A 294 15.63 -7.73 -5.45
CA PHE A 294 14.63 -7.02 -6.23
C PHE A 294 15.33 -6.16 -7.28
N THR A 295 15.05 -6.43 -8.55
CA THR A 295 15.81 -5.83 -9.66
C THR A 295 14.87 -5.30 -10.75
N TYR A 296 15.25 -4.18 -11.36
CA TYR A 296 14.60 -3.58 -12.53
C TYR A 296 15.49 -3.77 -13.76
N PRO A 297 15.52 -4.98 -14.35
CA PRO A 297 16.36 -5.23 -15.52
C PRO A 297 16.01 -4.24 -16.64
N PRO A 298 16.99 -3.47 -17.15
CA PRO A 298 16.70 -2.38 -18.06
C PRO A 298 16.22 -2.88 -19.44
N ARG A 299 15.43 -2.04 -20.11
CA ARG A 299 15.20 -1.98 -21.57
C ARG A 299 14.48 -3.16 -22.26
N VAL A 300 14.34 -4.32 -21.64
CA VAL A 300 13.54 -5.44 -22.20
C VAL A 300 12.16 -5.52 -21.56
N THR A 301 12.10 -5.49 -20.24
CA THR A 301 10.87 -5.62 -19.44
C THR A 301 10.48 -4.32 -18.71
N ASN A 302 11.36 -3.32 -18.72
CA ASN A 302 11.09 -1.99 -18.16
C ASN A 302 11.30 -0.95 -19.26
N ARG A 303 10.22 -0.26 -19.66
CA ARG A 303 10.22 0.67 -20.80
C ARG A 303 9.81 2.07 -20.36
N VAL A 304 10.45 3.10 -20.93
CA VAL A 304 10.13 4.50 -20.68
C VAL A 304 9.67 5.14 -21.99
N TYR A 305 8.48 5.73 -21.96
CA TYR A 305 7.89 6.43 -23.09
C TYR A 305 7.69 7.91 -22.79
N GLY A 306 7.81 8.74 -23.82
CA GLY A 306 7.42 10.14 -23.78
C GLY A 306 8.49 11.13 -24.23
N PRO A 307 8.21 12.44 -24.12
CA PRO A 307 6.97 13.00 -23.58
C PRO A 307 5.74 12.67 -24.43
N ILE A 308 4.61 12.35 -23.78
CA ILE A 308 3.33 12.00 -24.41
C ILE A 308 2.34 13.15 -24.22
N ASP A 309 1.95 13.79 -25.32
CA ASP A 309 0.92 14.84 -25.33
C ASP A 309 -0.46 14.23 -25.09
N ILE A 310 -1.09 14.60 -23.96
CA ILE A 310 -2.46 14.19 -23.64
C ILE A 310 -3.52 15.04 -24.35
N GLY A 311 -3.11 16.12 -25.04
CA GLY A 311 -3.95 17.05 -25.75
C GLY A 311 -4.57 18.09 -24.81
N ALA A 312 -5.90 18.13 -24.77
CA ALA A 312 -6.64 19.07 -23.94
C ALA A 312 -6.55 18.67 -22.46
N CYS A 313 -6.31 19.65 -21.59
CA CYS A 313 -6.28 19.44 -20.13
C CYS A 313 -7.67 19.22 -19.51
N ARG A 314 -8.72 19.53 -20.27
CA ARG A 314 -10.10 19.30 -19.93
C ARG A 314 -10.73 18.45 -21.02
N GLY A 315 -11.49 17.46 -20.62
CA GLY A 315 -12.15 16.59 -21.58
C GLY A 315 -12.98 15.54 -20.88
N SER A 316 -13.32 14.49 -21.62
CA SER A 316 -13.92 13.30 -21.06
C SER A 316 -13.24 12.07 -21.65
N GLU A 317 -12.92 11.13 -20.78
CA GLU A 317 -12.40 9.82 -21.14
C GLU A 317 -13.40 8.71 -20.84
N ARG A 318 -13.16 7.54 -21.45
CA ARG A 318 -14.06 6.40 -21.34
C ARG A 318 -14.11 5.83 -19.91
N SER A 319 -12.98 5.79 -19.20
CA SER A 319 -12.88 5.12 -17.88
C SER A 319 -13.46 5.92 -16.71
N MET A 320 -13.51 7.25 -16.71
CA MET A 320 -14.00 7.98 -15.53
C MET A 320 -14.80 9.24 -15.85
N GLY A 321 -15.19 9.42 -17.12
CA GLY A 321 -15.97 10.59 -17.52
C GLY A 321 -15.10 11.83 -17.66
N SER A 322 -15.61 12.99 -17.21
CA SER A 322 -14.94 14.28 -17.38
C SER A 322 -13.72 14.42 -16.46
N PHE A 323 -12.62 14.96 -16.98
CA PHE A 323 -11.41 15.26 -16.21
C PHE A 323 -10.96 16.72 -16.40
N ASP A 324 -10.26 17.26 -15.41
CA ASP A 324 -9.57 18.54 -15.47
C ASP A 324 -8.19 18.48 -14.80
N VAL A 325 -7.17 18.03 -15.53
CA VAL A 325 -5.79 17.97 -15.02
C VAL A 325 -5.12 19.36 -14.91
N SER A 326 -5.84 20.45 -15.23
CA SER A 326 -5.29 21.80 -15.09
C SER A 326 -5.42 22.35 -13.66
N SER A 327 -6.41 21.86 -12.90
CA SER A 327 -6.75 22.33 -11.55
C SER A 327 -7.26 21.25 -10.60
N GLN A 328 -7.38 19.99 -11.04
CA GLN A 328 -7.83 18.86 -10.22
C GLN A 328 -6.81 17.73 -10.31
N CYS A 329 -6.93 16.78 -9.38
CA CYS A 329 -6.05 15.62 -9.23
C CYS A 329 -6.73 14.56 -8.38
N GLY A 330 -7.97 14.21 -8.74
CA GLY A 330 -8.65 13.07 -8.15
C GLY A 330 -8.49 11.82 -9.02
N ASP A 331 -9.22 10.76 -8.64
CA ASP A 331 -9.24 9.49 -9.36
C ASP A 331 -9.62 9.64 -10.84
N ARG A 332 -10.41 10.66 -11.20
CA ARG A 332 -10.80 10.95 -12.58
C ARG A 332 -9.62 11.38 -13.42
N GLU A 333 -8.81 12.30 -12.91
CA GLU A 333 -7.61 12.79 -13.57
C GLU A 333 -6.59 11.65 -13.73
N PHE A 334 -6.41 10.82 -12.70
CA PHE A 334 -5.46 9.71 -12.76
C PHE A 334 -5.90 8.65 -13.77
N SER A 335 -7.18 8.31 -13.78
CA SER A 335 -7.76 7.37 -14.75
C SER A 335 -7.71 7.93 -16.17
N ALA A 336 -7.92 9.25 -16.35
CA ALA A 336 -7.77 9.89 -17.64
C ALA A 336 -6.31 9.80 -18.14
N LEU A 337 -5.31 10.05 -17.29
CA LEU A 337 -3.90 9.88 -17.66
C LEU A 337 -3.61 8.42 -18.06
N MET A 338 -4.14 7.44 -17.33
CA MET A 338 -4.02 6.03 -17.67
C MET A 338 -4.66 5.69 -19.04
N ASP A 339 -5.87 6.17 -19.31
CA ASP A 339 -6.56 5.98 -20.59
C ASP A 339 -5.76 6.59 -21.74
N LYS A 340 -5.22 7.81 -21.55
CA LYS A 340 -4.36 8.47 -22.53
C LYS A 340 -3.09 7.67 -22.80
N ALA A 341 -2.46 7.11 -21.77
CA ALA A 341 -1.27 6.26 -21.92
C ALA A 341 -1.59 4.97 -22.70
N LYS A 342 -2.68 4.27 -22.34
CA LYS A 342 -3.18 3.08 -23.05
C LYS A 342 -3.52 3.39 -24.51
N ALA A 343 -4.24 4.48 -24.76
CA ALA A 343 -4.62 4.90 -26.09
C ALA A 343 -3.39 5.25 -26.94
N TRP A 344 -2.40 5.94 -26.38
CA TRP A 344 -1.13 6.22 -27.05
C TRP A 344 -0.43 4.91 -27.42
N LEU A 345 -0.21 4.02 -26.43
CA LEU A 345 0.51 2.77 -26.62
C LEU A 345 -0.18 1.86 -27.66
N SER A 346 -1.52 1.82 -27.66
CA SER A 346 -2.28 1.04 -28.64
C SER A 346 -2.04 1.47 -30.09
N ARG A 347 -1.73 2.76 -30.31
CA ARG A 347 -1.49 3.34 -31.64
C ARG A 347 -0.03 3.28 -32.04
N THR A 348 0.89 3.54 -31.11
CA THR A 348 2.32 3.70 -31.41
C THR A 348 3.13 2.43 -31.19
N GLU A 349 2.73 1.60 -30.22
CA GLU A 349 3.47 0.42 -29.75
C GLU A 349 2.49 -0.77 -29.56
N PRO A 350 1.76 -1.19 -30.61
CA PRO A 350 0.69 -2.18 -30.49
C PRO A 350 1.19 -3.53 -29.95
N ASP A 351 2.44 -3.91 -30.20
CA ASP A 351 3.05 -5.13 -29.63
C ASP A 351 3.24 -5.06 -28.12
N THR A 352 3.63 -3.89 -27.60
CA THR A 352 3.72 -3.67 -26.16
C THR A 352 2.33 -3.64 -25.56
N PHE A 353 1.38 -2.95 -26.20
CA PHE A 353 0.00 -2.87 -25.74
C PHE A 353 -0.69 -4.24 -25.67
N ARG A 354 -0.47 -5.11 -26.66
CA ARG A 354 -0.97 -6.50 -26.63
C ARG A 354 -0.43 -7.30 -25.45
N ARG A 355 0.75 -6.94 -24.96
CA ARG A 355 1.43 -7.56 -23.82
C ARG A 355 1.32 -6.73 -22.54
N TRP A 356 0.41 -5.76 -22.48
CA TRP A 356 0.22 -4.86 -21.33
C TRP A 356 0.19 -5.62 -19.99
N LYS A 357 -0.54 -6.74 -19.94
CA LYS A 357 -0.67 -7.59 -18.74
C LYS A 357 0.64 -8.22 -18.25
N GLU A 358 1.66 -8.28 -19.09
CA GLU A 358 3.01 -8.72 -18.69
C GLU A 358 3.74 -7.64 -17.89
N PHE A 359 3.33 -6.37 -18.01
CA PHE A 359 3.87 -5.23 -17.28
C PHE A 359 2.94 -4.86 -16.13
N ARG A 360 3.20 -5.41 -14.95
CA ARG A 360 2.30 -5.19 -13.82
C ARG A 360 2.36 -3.78 -13.26
N ARG A 361 3.54 -3.15 -13.26
CA ARG A 361 3.74 -1.81 -12.69
C ARG A 361 3.64 -0.75 -13.77
N ILE A 362 2.70 0.16 -13.60
CA ILE A 362 2.46 1.26 -14.52
C ILE A 362 2.76 2.56 -13.79
N HIS A 363 3.83 3.23 -14.23
CA HIS A 363 4.36 4.43 -13.62
C HIS A 363 4.05 5.63 -14.50
N ILE A 364 3.23 6.56 -14.04
CA ILE A 364 2.95 7.80 -14.75
C ILE A 364 3.72 8.94 -14.07
N VAL A 365 4.34 9.77 -14.89
CA VAL A 365 5.00 11.00 -14.46
C VAL A 365 4.28 12.14 -15.16
N PHE A 366 3.64 13.01 -14.38
CA PHE A 366 2.91 14.15 -14.92
C PHE A 366 3.07 15.35 -13.98
N PRO A 367 3.30 16.56 -14.51
CA PRO A 367 3.33 17.77 -13.70
C PRO A 367 1.90 18.20 -13.47
N LEU A 368 1.30 17.75 -12.37
CA LEU A 368 -0.02 18.20 -11.97
C LEU A 368 0.02 19.67 -11.55
N ALA A 369 -1.15 20.20 -11.24
CA ALA A 369 -1.27 21.59 -10.89
C ALA A 369 -0.45 21.93 -9.63
N ASP A 370 0.31 23.04 -9.66
CA ASP A 370 0.83 23.67 -8.44
C ASP A 370 -0.33 24.36 -7.69
N THR A 371 -1.44 23.65 -7.50
CA THR A 371 -2.59 24.11 -6.73
C THR A 371 -2.60 23.38 -5.39
N PRO A 372 -3.14 24.00 -4.33
CA PRO A 372 -3.21 23.38 -3.01
C PRO A 372 -3.84 21.97 -3.04
N GLU A 373 -4.81 21.75 -3.94
CA GLU A 373 -5.49 20.46 -4.08
C GLU A 373 -4.58 19.34 -4.57
N CYS A 374 -3.47 19.67 -5.25
CA CYS A 374 -2.54 18.72 -5.86
C CYS A 374 -1.15 18.77 -5.24
N GLY A 375 -1.07 19.18 -3.97
CA GLY A 375 0.17 19.30 -3.21
C GLY A 375 0.87 17.97 -2.90
N PHE A 376 0.63 16.88 -3.62
CA PHE A 376 1.30 15.61 -3.36
C PHE A 376 2.56 15.43 -4.21
N GLY A 377 3.58 14.75 -3.67
CA GLY A 377 4.75 14.31 -4.43
C GLY A 377 4.47 13.08 -5.28
N GLY A 378 3.70 12.13 -4.75
CA GLY A 378 3.31 10.91 -5.45
C GLY A 378 2.09 10.22 -4.84
N ILE A 379 1.57 9.26 -5.59
CA ILE A 379 0.44 8.40 -5.23
C ILE A 379 0.74 7.01 -5.77
N ALA A 380 0.44 5.98 -5.00
CA ALA A 380 0.60 4.61 -5.48
C ALA A 380 -0.45 3.65 -4.90
N ASP A 381 -0.71 2.59 -5.67
CA ASP A 381 -1.41 1.42 -5.17
C ASP A 381 -0.52 0.66 -4.17
N VAL A 382 -1.08 0.31 -3.01
CA VAL A 382 -0.39 -0.40 -1.94
C VAL A 382 -0.54 -1.89 -2.14
N GLY A 383 0.43 -2.44 -2.86
CA GLY A 383 0.42 -3.77 -3.45
C GLY A 383 -0.43 -3.84 -4.70
N CYS A 384 -0.49 -5.04 -5.28
CA CYS A 384 -1.05 -5.28 -6.60
C CYS A 384 -2.14 -6.33 -6.48
N PRO A 385 -3.42 -6.03 -6.64
CA PRO A 385 -4.41 -7.10 -6.72
C PRO A 385 -4.08 -8.03 -7.90
N GLY A 386 -4.40 -9.31 -7.74
CA GLY A 386 -4.26 -10.30 -8.79
C GLY A 386 -5.05 -9.89 -10.04
N GLY A 387 -4.34 -9.32 -11.03
CA GLY A 387 -4.85 -9.09 -12.39
C GLY A 387 -5.12 -7.65 -12.76
N GLN A 388 -4.79 -6.74 -11.86
CA GLN A 388 -4.93 -5.31 -12.09
C GLN A 388 -3.57 -4.67 -12.32
N ASP A 389 -3.61 -3.49 -12.94
CA ASP A 389 -2.45 -2.63 -13.09
C ASP A 389 -2.07 -2.08 -11.71
N CYS A 390 -0.82 -2.26 -11.27
CA CYS A 390 -0.31 -1.56 -10.10
C CYS A 390 0.11 -0.17 -10.54
N PHE A 391 -0.61 0.83 -10.06
CA PHE A 391 -0.40 2.19 -10.47
C PHE A 391 0.54 2.93 -9.52
N SER A 392 1.41 3.75 -10.08
CA SER A 392 2.15 4.80 -9.38
C SER A 392 2.10 6.07 -10.23
N LEU A 393 1.83 7.20 -9.59
CA LEU A 393 1.85 8.53 -10.17
C LEU A 393 2.86 9.38 -9.42
N VAL A 394 3.79 9.98 -10.15
CA VAL A 394 4.74 10.94 -9.58
C VAL A 394 4.44 12.32 -10.13
N ASN A 395 4.16 13.24 -9.22
CA ASN A 395 3.92 14.64 -9.50
C ASN A 395 5.25 15.40 -9.49
N LEU A 396 5.88 15.51 -10.65
CA LEU A 396 7.11 16.31 -10.77
C LEU A 396 6.73 17.75 -11.11
N ARG A 397 7.26 18.70 -10.35
CA ARG A 397 7.18 20.12 -10.71
C ARG A 397 7.71 20.34 -12.13
N PRO A 398 7.10 21.25 -12.93
CA PRO A 398 7.57 21.55 -14.29
C PRO A 398 9.06 21.90 -14.37
N THR A 399 9.58 22.52 -13.30
CA THR A 399 10.98 22.97 -13.17
C THR A 399 11.92 21.93 -12.54
N ALA A 400 11.44 20.71 -12.25
CA ALA A 400 12.26 19.69 -11.63
C ALA A 400 13.49 19.37 -12.51
N PRO A 401 14.71 19.44 -11.96
CA PRO A 401 15.95 19.37 -12.74
C PRO A 401 16.29 17.95 -13.23
N GLY A 402 15.50 16.94 -12.87
CA GLY A 402 15.76 15.55 -13.22
C GLY A 402 14.82 14.57 -12.53
N VAL A 403 15.11 13.27 -12.69
CA VAL A 403 14.46 12.20 -11.93
C VAL A 403 14.71 12.41 -10.44
N GLN A 404 13.71 12.12 -9.62
CA GLN A 404 13.85 12.09 -8.16
C GLN A 404 13.86 10.63 -7.69
N PRO A 405 15.03 9.97 -7.54
CA PRO A 405 15.07 8.54 -7.29
C PRO A 405 14.40 8.13 -5.98
N VAL A 406 14.48 8.98 -4.95
CA VAL A 406 13.87 8.74 -3.63
C VAL A 406 12.36 8.70 -3.73
N LEU A 407 11.74 9.70 -4.36
CA LEU A 407 10.29 9.77 -4.55
C LEU A 407 9.79 8.62 -5.44
N ASN A 408 10.46 8.35 -6.55
CA ASN A 408 10.10 7.22 -7.41
C ASN A 408 10.24 5.88 -6.67
N MET A 409 11.28 5.73 -5.86
CA MET A 409 11.47 4.55 -5.01
C MET A 409 10.35 4.43 -3.96
N HIS A 410 9.95 5.53 -3.30
CA HIS A 410 8.84 5.56 -2.34
C HIS A 410 7.56 4.99 -2.96
N GLU A 411 7.14 5.55 -4.09
CA GLU A 411 5.89 5.13 -4.77
C GLU A 411 5.95 3.69 -5.29
N LEU A 412 7.10 3.28 -5.84
CA LEU A 412 7.27 1.91 -6.34
C LEU A 412 7.33 0.88 -5.22
N VAL A 413 7.71 1.30 -4.01
CA VAL A 413 7.72 0.43 -2.83
C VAL A 413 6.30 0.26 -2.26
N HIS A 414 5.40 1.23 -2.42
CA HIS A 414 3.98 0.97 -2.21
C HIS A 414 3.46 -0.15 -3.11
N ASN A 415 3.87 -0.20 -4.39
CA ASN A 415 3.48 -1.30 -5.30
C ASN A 415 4.01 -2.69 -4.89
N ILE A 416 4.92 -2.81 -3.91
CA ILE A 416 5.29 -4.10 -3.28
C ILE A 416 4.53 -4.37 -1.98
N GLY A 417 3.50 -3.58 -1.68
CA GLY A 417 2.63 -3.77 -0.53
C GLY A 417 3.17 -3.21 0.77
N LEU A 418 4.15 -2.29 0.75
CA LEU A 418 4.63 -1.65 1.97
C LEU A 418 3.81 -0.40 2.29
N ALA A 419 3.54 -0.19 3.58
CA ALA A 419 2.94 1.03 4.11
C ALA A 419 4.02 2.11 4.35
N HIS A 420 3.65 3.26 4.88
CA HIS A 420 4.62 4.24 5.37
C HIS A 420 5.40 3.76 6.57
N SER A 421 6.39 4.55 6.98
CA SER A 421 7.21 4.29 8.15
C SER A 421 7.14 5.46 9.11
N GLY A 422 6.42 5.24 10.20
CA GLY A 422 6.13 6.28 11.17
C GLY A 422 7.06 6.30 12.37
N ARG A 423 6.75 7.20 13.29
CA ARG A 423 7.38 7.32 14.60
C ARG A 423 6.30 7.54 15.66
N ARG A 424 6.51 6.94 16.81
CA ARG A 424 5.71 7.25 18.01
C ARG A 424 6.23 8.54 18.63
N VAL A 425 5.43 9.60 18.61
CA VAL A 425 5.76 10.92 19.17
C VAL A 425 4.89 11.14 20.39
N CYS A 426 5.48 11.53 21.53
CA CYS A 426 4.75 11.81 22.75
C CYS A 426 4.98 13.25 23.20
N ASP A 427 3.92 13.92 23.65
CA ASP A 427 4.02 15.24 24.26
C ASP A 427 4.53 15.16 25.72
N SER A 428 4.74 16.33 26.34
CA SER A 428 5.19 16.42 27.73
C SER A 428 4.19 15.88 28.76
N SER A 429 2.92 15.70 28.38
CA SER A 429 1.90 15.06 29.22
C SER A 429 1.87 13.54 29.09
N GLY A 430 2.72 12.97 28.23
CA GLY A 430 2.78 11.54 27.97
C GLY A 430 1.71 11.05 26.99
N ARG A 431 0.95 11.95 26.34
CA ARG A 431 0.05 11.57 25.25
C ARG A 431 0.89 11.30 24.02
N CYS A 432 0.71 10.12 23.44
CA CYS A 432 1.45 9.70 22.27
C CYS A 432 0.54 9.57 21.05
N ALA A 433 1.08 9.93 19.89
CA ALA A 433 0.47 9.75 18.58
C ALA A 433 1.50 9.17 17.61
N VAL A 434 1.02 8.73 16.45
CA VAL A 434 1.87 8.22 15.38
C VAL A 434 2.01 9.32 14.34
N ASP A 435 3.23 9.81 14.13
CA ASP A 435 3.58 10.52 12.91
C ASP A 435 3.85 9.46 11.85
N GLU A 436 2.96 9.28 10.89
CA GLU A 436 3.05 8.25 9.85
C GLU A 436 4.33 8.35 9.00
N TYR A 437 4.88 9.55 8.87
CA TYR A 437 6.13 9.82 8.16
C TYR A 437 7.32 10.04 9.09
N GLY A 438 7.12 9.86 10.38
CA GLY A 438 8.03 10.33 11.40
C GLY A 438 9.33 9.53 11.53
N ASP A 439 9.56 8.46 10.74
CA ASP A 439 10.85 7.77 10.68
C ASP A 439 11.79 8.49 9.67
N PRO A 440 12.78 9.25 10.16
CA PRO A 440 13.71 9.99 9.31
C PRO A 440 14.83 9.12 8.73
N THR A 441 14.80 7.81 8.98
CA THR A 441 15.80 6.86 8.50
C THR A 441 15.26 5.94 7.42
N CYS A 442 13.97 5.97 7.13
CA CYS A 442 13.34 5.09 6.16
C CYS A 442 12.79 5.92 4.99
N ILE A 443 13.01 5.48 3.75
CA ILE A 443 12.40 6.14 2.57
C ILE A 443 10.88 6.09 2.57
N MET A 444 10.27 5.13 3.27
CA MET A 444 8.81 5.09 3.47
C MET A 444 8.35 6.04 4.58
N GLY A 445 9.28 6.69 5.28
CA GLY A 445 9.04 7.83 6.16
C GLY A 445 9.65 9.09 5.53
N ARG A 446 10.45 9.85 6.28
CA ARG A 446 11.16 11.06 5.81
C ARG A 446 12.65 10.84 5.55
N GLY A 447 13.06 9.59 5.33
CA GLY A 447 14.45 9.23 5.06
C GLY A 447 14.94 9.76 3.71
N ILE A 448 15.51 10.96 3.71
CA ILE A 448 16.13 11.58 2.53
C ILE A 448 17.66 11.48 2.65
N PRO A 449 18.36 10.95 1.63
CA PRO A 449 19.81 10.93 1.61
C PRO A 449 20.40 12.35 1.60
N THR A 450 21.46 12.54 2.37
CA THR A 450 22.26 13.78 2.43
C THR A 450 22.78 14.26 1.07
N ARG A 451 22.88 13.37 0.07
CA ARG A 451 23.17 13.69 -1.33
C ARG A 451 22.22 12.91 -2.24
N THR A 452 21.07 13.50 -2.54
CA THR A 452 19.98 12.89 -3.32
C THR A 452 20.38 12.34 -4.69
N THR A 453 21.47 12.83 -5.28
CA THR A 453 21.97 12.38 -6.58
C THR A 453 23.03 11.28 -6.51
N ALA A 454 23.53 10.92 -5.33
CA ALA A 454 24.71 10.05 -5.22
C ALA A 454 24.65 9.03 -4.06
N SER A 455 23.67 9.15 -3.17
CA SER A 455 23.59 8.31 -1.98
C SER A 455 22.18 7.81 -1.70
N TYR A 456 22.10 6.80 -0.83
CA TYR A 456 20.91 6.01 -0.56
C TYR A 456 20.62 5.99 0.94
N VAL A 457 19.34 5.96 1.27
CA VAL A 457 18.78 5.66 2.59
C VAL A 457 17.83 4.50 2.37
N CYS A 458 18.13 3.32 2.89
CA CYS A 458 17.33 2.14 2.62
C CYS A 458 16.16 2.00 3.60
N LEU A 459 15.30 1.02 3.35
CA LEU A 459 14.21 0.66 4.26
C LEU A 459 14.74 0.34 5.66
N ASN A 460 13.94 0.67 6.67
CA ASN A 460 14.18 0.18 8.03
C ASN A 460 13.92 -1.34 8.13
N ALA A 461 14.30 -1.94 9.25
CA ALA A 461 14.19 -3.38 9.46
C ALA A 461 12.78 -3.97 9.25
N PRO A 462 11.68 -3.44 9.82
CA PRO A 462 10.36 -4.02 9.61
C PRO A 462 9.90 -3.95 8.15
N GLN A 463 10.17 -2.84 7.44
CA GLN A 463 9.82 -2.71 6.02
C GLN A 463 10.66 -3.66 5.15
N ALA A 464 11.97 -3.75 5.40
CA ALA A 464 12.84 -4.69 4.71
C ALA A 464 12.47 -6.15 5.00
N TYR A 465 12.03 -6.46 6.22
CA TYR A 465 11.49 -7.77 6.59
C TYR A 465 10.21 -8.09 5.81
N LYS A 466 9.23 -7.18 5.79
CA LYS A 466 7.99 -7.37 5.03
C LYS A 466 8.27 -7.60 3.54
N GLY A 467 9.12 -6.77 2.94
CA GLY A 467 9.53 -6.89 1.54
C GLY A 467 10.29 -8.18 1.21
N GLY A 468 10.77 -8.92 2.21
CA GLY A 468 11.64 -10.09 2.03
C GLY A 468 13.09 -9.73 1.68
N TRP A 469 13.45 -8.47 1.88
CA TRP A 469 14.77 -7.92 1.54
C TRP A 469 15.81 -8.21 2.62
N ALA A 470 15.38 -8.26 3.88
CA ALA A 470 16.21 -8.61 5.03
C ALA A 470 15.55 -9.66 5.91
N ASN A 471 16.34 -10.37 6.70
CA ASN A 471 15.91 -11.38 7.66
C ASN A 471 16.51 -11.12 9.03
N ALA A 472 15.89 -11.70 10.06
CA ALA A 472 16.43 -11.62 11.40
C ALA A 472 17.72 -12.45 11.53
N ILE A 473 18.67 -11.97 12.33
CA ILE A 473 19.75 -12.82 12.85
C ILE A 473 19.19 -13.81 13.88
N GLU A 474 18.20 -13.36 14.66
CA GLU A 474 17.50 -14.14 15.68
C GLU A 474 16.05 -13.68 15.77
N GLU A 475 15.14 -14.64 15.90
CA GLU A 475 13.74 -14.42 16.29
C GLU A 475 13.51 -14.94 17.71
N ILE A 476 13.04 -14.06 18.59
CA ILE A 476 12.85 -14.32 20.02
C ILE A 476 11.35 -14.31 20.30
N ASP A 477 10.82 -15.42 20.83
CA ASP A 477 9.46 -15.46 21.37
C ASP A 477 9.48 -15.06 22.85
N TYR A 478 8.90 -13.92 23.15
CA TYR A 478 8.88 -13.34 24.51
C TYR A 478 8.21 -14.22 25.57
N ARG A 479 7.37 -15.21 25.21
CA ARG A 479 6.68 -16.09 26.17
C ARG A 479 7.49 -17.30 26.60
N LEU A 480 8.51 -17.66 25.82
CA LEU A 480 9.20 -18.94 25.98
C LEU A 480 10.57 -18.80 26.64
N SER A 481 11.04 -17.58 26.89
CA SER A 481 12.30 -17.35 27.58
C SER A 481 12.10 -17.23 29.08
N GLY A 482 12.26 -18.35 29.80
CA GLY A 482 12.73 -18.30 31.20
C GLY A 482 14.21 -17.88 31.27
N GLN A 483 14.63 -16.84 30.53
CA GLN A 483 16.03 -16.51 30.27
C GLN A 483 16.38 -15.08 30.68
N THR A 484 17.30 -15.00 31.64
CA THR A 484 18.62 -14.36 31.58
C THR A 484 18.95 -13.51 30.35
N GLU A 485 19.55 -12.35 30.58
CA GLU A 485 20.09 -11.47 29.53
C GLU A 485 20.93 -12.23 28.49
N LYS A 486 20.58 -12.11 27.20
CA LYS A 486 21.37 -12.67 26.08
C LYS A 486 21.94 -11.55 25.23
N THR A 487 23.25 -11.63 24.97
CA THR A 487 23.98 -10.64 24.16
C THR A 487 24.15 -11.14 22.72
N TYR A 488 23.94 -10.23 21.76
CA TYR A 488 23.99 -10.47 20.33
C TYR A 488 25.00 -9.52 19.68
N GLN A 489 25.70 -10.03 18.66
CA GLN A 489 26.47 -9.20 17.73
C GLN A 489 25.54 -8.82 16.58
N LEU A 490 25.01 -7.61 16.62
CA LEU A 490 24.05 -7.07 15.66
C LEU A 490 24.82 -6.39 14.51
N PRO A 491 24.92 -7.01 13.32
CA PRO A 491 25.65 -6.41 12.22
C PRO A 491 24.92 -5.17 11.68
N SER A 492 25.68 -4.23 11.13
CA SER A 492 25.14 -3.08 10.43
C SER A 492 24.28 -3.54 9.26
N MET A 493 23.11 -2.91 9.08
CA MET A 493 22.20 -3.16 7.96
C MET A 493 22.86 -2.96 6.58
N ALA A 494 24.04 -2.33 6.51
CA ALA A 494 24.80 -2.16 5.29
C ALA A 494 25.83 -3.28 5.00
N THR A 495 25.96 -4.28 5.88
CA THR A 495 26.98 -5.35 5.77
C THR A 495 26.41 -6.70 5.37
N THR A 496 25.15 -6.99 5.70
CA THR A 496 24.48 -8.26 5.42
C THR A 496 22.97 -8.07 5.35
N ASP A 497 22.27 -8.99 4.68
CA ASP A 497 20.80 -9.06 4.62
C ASP A 497 20.20 -9.78 5.84
N ARG A 498 21.02 -10.29 6.76
CA ARG A 498 20.62 -10.78 8.08
C ARG A 498 21.08 -9.80 9.15
N ASN A 499 20.26 -8.80 9.48
CA ASN A 499 20.76 -7.57 10.11
C ASN A 499 19.87 -6.96 11.21
N PHE A 500 18.88 -7.69 11.72
CA PHE A 500 18.07 -7.26 12.84
C PHE A 500 17.73 -8.41 13.79
N ILE A 501 17.38 -8.10 15.02
CA ILE A 501 16.74 -9.04 15.96
C ILE A 501 15.24 -8.78 15.93
N ARG A 502 14.43 -9.84 15.89
CA ARG A 502 12.97 -9.73 15.94
C ARG A 502 12.48 -10.29 17.28
N ILE A 503 11.84 -9.46 18.10
CA ILE A 503 11.29 -9.85 19.40
C ILE A 503 9.78 -9.88 19.27
N VAL A 504 9.19 -11.07 19.17
CA VAL A 504 7.73 -11.24 19.05
C VAL A 504 7.12 -11.04 20.44
N LEU A 505 6.20 -10.08 20.57
CA LEU A 505 5.52 -9.68 21.81
C LEU A 505 4.14 -10.31 22.01
N ALA A 506 3.60 -10.94 20.96
CA ALA A 506 2.48 -11.88 20.96
C ALA A 506 2.01 -12.07 19.52
N PRO A 507 1.48 -13.26 19.17
CA PRO A 507 0.56 -13.33 18.04
C PRO A 507 -0.64 -12.44 18.37
N THR A 508 -0.91 -11.46 17.52
CA THR A 508 -2.21 -10.79 17.56
C THR A 508 -3.25 -11.81 17.10
N ARG A 509 -4.44 -11.81 17.73
CA ARG A 509 -5.52 -12.78 17.45
C ARG A 509 -6.17 -12.56 16.08
N THR A 510 -5.47 -11.92 15.15
CA THR A 510 -5.95 -11.60 13.82
C THR A 510 -5.36 -12.58 12.82
N GLN A 511 -6.24 -13.43 12.28
CA GLN A 511 -5.90 -14.39 11.23
C GLN A 511 -5.77 -13.67 9.89
N VAL A 512 -4.67 -13.92 9.18
CA VAL A 512 -4.54 -13.60 7.76
C VAL A 512 -4.79 -14.89 6.98
N ASN A 513 -5.91 -14.90 6.24
CA ASN A 513 -6.34 -16.06 5.47
C ASN A 513 -5.72 -15.97 4.06
N LEU A 514 -4.60 -16.67 3.83
CA LEU A 514 -3.78 -16.52 2.61
C LEU A 514 -4.34 -17.23 1.36
N GLY A 515 -5.58 -17.75 1.43
CA GLY A 515 -6.09 -18.71 0.45
C GLY A 515 -5.44 -20.09 0.61
N GLY A 516 -6.15 -21.16 0.27
CA GLY A 516 -5.63 -22.54 0.38
C GLY A 516 -5.50 -23.09 1.81
N GLY A 517 -6.13 -22.45 2.81
CA GLY A 517 -6.23 -22.96 4.19
C GLY A 517 -5.02 -22.69 5.10
N THR A 518 -3.98 -22.01 4.62
CA THR A 518 -2.86 -21.59 5.49
C THR A 518 -3.19 -20.25 6.14
N VAL A 519 -3.36 -20.25 7.46
CA VAL A 519 -3.54 -19.05 8.27
C VAL A 519 -2.20 -18.63 8.85
N LYS A 520 -1.71 -17.44 8.49
CA LYS A 520 -0.65 -16.78 9.25
C LYS A 520 -1.29 -15.80 10.23
N TRP A 521 -0.76 -15.74 11.44
CA TRP A 521 -1.17 -14.76 12.43
C TRP A 521 -0.27 -13.54 12.31
N LYS A 522 -0.87 -12.35 12.39
CA LYS A 522 -0.07 -11.16 12.64
C LYS A 522 0.63 -11.28 13.98
N GLN A 523 1.78 -10.63 14.07
CA GLN A 523 2.67 -10.75 15.21
C GLN A 523 3.21 -9.38 15.56
N ALA A 524 2.67 -8.80 16.62
CA ALA A 524 3.26 -7.65 17.27
C ALA A 524 4.70 -7.98 17.65
N ALA A 525 5.66 -7.22 17.12
CA ALA A 525 7.07 -7.46 17.31
C ALA A 525 7.87 -6.17 17.38
N PHE A 526 8.96 -6.20 18.16
CA PHE A 526 10.03 -5.24 18.02
C PHE A 526 11.07 -5.73 17.02
N PHE A 527 11.60 -4.78 16.26
CA PHE A 527 12.69 -4.96 15.32
C PHE A 527 13.85 -4.11 15.81
N VAL A 528 14.93 -4.76 16.23
CA VAL A 528 16.14 -4.11 16.72
C VAL A 528 17.21 -4.17 15.64
N SER A 529 17.59 -3.04 15.08
CA SER A 529 18.53 -2.97 13.95
C SER A 529 19.64 -1.96 14.19
N TYR A 530 20.83 -2.23 13.64
CA TYR A 530 21.97 -1.32 13.72
C TYR A 530 22.22 -0.68 12.36
N ARG A 531 22.25 0.65 12.29
CA ARG A 531 22.49 1.37 11.03
C ARG A 531 23.75 2.21 11.13
N ALA A 532 24.62 2.03 10.14
CA ALA A 532 25.90 2.71 10.06
C ALA A 532 26.35 2.83 8.60
N LYS A 533 26.91 3.97 8.23
CA LYS A 533 27.52 4.22 6.93
C LYS A 533 28.78 3.38 6.78
N GLN A 534 28.79 2.48 5.81
CA GLN A 534 29.96 1.64 5.54
C GLN A 534 30.80 2.21 4.39
N PRO A 535 32.11 2.44 4.58
CA PRO A 535 33.03 2.76 3.50
C PRO A 535 32.96 1.73 2.38
N GLY A 536 32.78 2.19 1.14
CA GLY A 536 32.70 1.32 -0.04
C GLY A 536 31.42 0.49 -0.15
N LYS A 537 30.43 0.67 0.74
CA LYS A 537 29.08 0.14 0.56
C LYS A 537 28.11 1.28 0.26
N GLU A 538 27.06 0.94 -0.45
CA GLU A 538 26.04 1.92 -0.86
C GLU A 538 24.82 1.93 0.05
N TYR A 539 24.53 0.82 0.71
CA TYR A 539 23.43 0.74 1.68
C TYR A 539 23.66 1.80 2.77
N ASP A 540 22.70 2.70 2.93
CA ASP A 540 22.74 3.82 3.88
C ASP A 540 23.93 4.78 3.78
N ASN A 541 24.66 4.78 2.66
CA ASN A 541 25.76 5.73 2.48
C ASN A 541 25.30 7.20 2.49
N GLY A 542 23.99 7.45 2.36
CA GLY A 542 23.35 8.75 2.42
C GLY A 542 22.73 9.14 3.75
N LEU A 543 22.73 8.25 4.75
CA LEU A 543 22.11 8.48 6.05
C LEU A 543 22.56 9.81 6.69
N ASN A 544 21.74 10.48 7.50
CA ASN A 544 22.23 11.67 8.23
C ASN A 544 23.28 11.24 9.26
N ALA A 545 24.24 12.13 9.58
CA ALA A 545 25.22 11.86 10.65
C ALA A 545 24.56 11.68 12.02
N ASP A 546 23.44 12.36 12.30
CA ASP A 546 22.70 12.18 13.56
C ASP A 546 22.09 10.78 13.69
N TYR A 547 21.87 10.11 12.56
CA TYR A 547 21.33 8.75 12.46
C TYR A 547 22.44 7.70 12.20
N ASP A 548 23.70 8.11 12.09
CA ASP A 548 24.80 7.20 11.81
C ASP A 548 25.27 6.46 13.08
N GLN A 549 25.58 5.18 12.94
CA GLN A 549 26.07 4.30 14.01
C GLN A 549 25.15 4.30 15.23
N ARG A 550 23.86 4.04 15.03
CA ARG A 550 22.84 3.95 16.09
C ARG A 550 22.07 2.65 16.01
N VAL A 551 21.52 2.23 17.15
CA VAL A 551 20.57 1.11 17.22
C VAL A 551 19.15 1.66 17.20
N TYR A 552 18.29 1.08 16.39
CA TYR A 552 16.91 1.47 16.20
C TYR A 552 15.99 0.38 16.71
N VAL A 553 14.99 0.78 17.50
CA VAL A 553 13.92 -0.09 17.95
C VAL A 553 12.63 0.36 17.27
N HIS A 554 12.19 -0.45 16.31
CA HIS A 554 10.90 -0.29 15.66
C HIS A 554 9.87 -1.24 16.24
N PHE A 555 8.64 -0.80 16.40
CA PHE A 555 7.50 -1.66 16.68
C PHE A 555 6.66 -1.84 15.42
N TRP A 556 6.16 -3.05 15.20
CA TRP A 556 5.19 -3.29 14.14
C TRP A 556 4.33 -4.51 14.45
N ASP A 557 3.04 -4.43 14.09
CA ASP A 557 2.05 -5.50 14.30
C ASP A 557 1.58 -6.12 13.00
N GLU A 558 2.56 -6.65 12.27
CA GLU A 558 2.34 -7.49 11.10
C GLU A 558 3.38 -8.62 11.04
N THR A 559 3.22 -9.49 10.06
CA THR A 559 4.17 -10.57 9.77
C THR A 559 4.60 -10.51 8.32
N GLN A 560 5.72 -11.17 8.00
CA GLN A 560 6.12 -11.37 6.61
C GLN A 560 5.19 -12.41 5.97
N ASP A 561 4.23 -11.91 5.21
CA ASP A 561 3.27 -12.68 4.44
C ASP A 561 3.11 -12.07 3.05
N ALA A 562 2.27 -12.70 2.23
CA ALA A 562 2.00 -12.26 0.87
C ALA A 562 0.90 -11.18 0.80
N VAL A 563 0.59 -10.52 1.92
CA VAL A 563 -0.49 -9.54 2.04
C VAL A 563 0.08 -8.15 2.16
N SER A 564 -0.49 -7.17 1.46
CA SER A 564 -0.12 -5.76 1.63
C SER A 564 -0.24 -5.31 3.09
N SER A 565 0.62 -4.40 3.50
CA SER A 565 0.58 -3.80 4.82
C SER A 565 -0.66 -2.94 5.04
N GLU A 566 -1.08 -2.87 6.29
CA GLU A 566 -2.16 -2.04 6.76
C GLU A 566 -1.68 -0.62 6.94
N LEU A 567 -2.32 0.30 6.21
CA LEU A 567 -1.92 1.69 6.17
C LEU A 567 -2.16 2.42 7.49
N GLY A 568 -3.24 2.09 8.20
CA GLY A 568 -3.50 2.64 9.54
C GLY A 568 -2.58 2.10 10.63
N ASN A 569 -1.65 1.19 10.30
CA ASN A 569 -0.72 0.59 11.27
C ASN A 569 0.70 0.45 10.68
N PRO A 570 1.32 1.57 10.26
CA PRO A 570 2.66 1.53 9.69
C PRO A 570 3.68 1.07 10.76
N PRO A 571 4.84 0.52 10.37
CA PRO A 571 5.95 0.33 11.28
C PRO A 571 6.33 1.65 11.97
N GLN A 572 6.58 1.61 13.27
CA GLN A 572 6.81 2.79 14.08
C GLN A 572 8.20 2.76 14.69
N LEU A 573 9.01 3.78 14.45
CA LEU A 573 10.22 4.03 15.23
C LEU A 573 9.83 4.44 16.65
N TRP A 574 10.18 3.62 17.63
CA TRP A 574 9.89 3.86 19.04
C TRP A 574 11.06 4.47 19.78
N GLN A 575 12.28 3.99 19.51
CA GLN A 575 13.46 4.48 20.19
C GLN A 575 14.70 4.40 19.31
N VAL A 576 15.58 5.40 19.46
CA VAL A 576 16.96 5.36 18.97
C VAL A 576 17.87 5.24 20.18
N LEU A 577 18.78 4.27 20.14
CA LEU A 577 19.70 3.94 21.22
C LEU A 577 21.14 4.28 20.82
N ASP A 578 21.92 4.74 21.80
CA ASP A 578 23.34 4.95 21.66
C ASP A 578 24.15 4.65 22.93
N VAL A 579 25.44 4.34 22.77
CA VAL A 579 26.39 4.15 23.87
C VAL A 579 26.76 5.52 24.46
N PRO A 580 26.78 5.68 25.80
CA PRO A 580 27.20 6.92 26.44
C PRO A 580 28.66 7.26 26.11
N VAL A 581 28.94 8.53 25.83
CA VAL A 581 30.30 9.05 25.61
C VAL A 581 30.72 9.82 26.85
N ASN A 582 31.78 9.38 27.53
CA ASN A 582 32.24 9.94 28.80
C ASN A 582 31.12 9.99 29.87
N GLY A 583 30.31 8.92 29.94
CA GLY A 583 29.20 8.79 30.89
C GLY A 583 27.99 9.66 30.58
N ARG A 584 27.93 10.32 29.41
CA ARG A 584 26.79 11.15 29.00
C ARG A 584 26.11 10.57 27.78
N ALA A 585 24.77 10.55 27.81
CA ALA A 585 23.95 10.21 26.66
C ALA A 585 24.25 11.16 25.49
N PRO A 586 24.58 10.63 24.29
CA PRO A 586 24.75 11.45 23.09
C PRO A 586 23.44 12.17 22.78
N VAL A 587 23.54 13.44 22.41
CA VAL A 587 22.37 14.23 21.99
C VAL A 587 22.42 14.31 20.47
N MET A 588 21.32 13.95 19.81
CA MET A 588 21.21 14.21 18.39
C MET A 588 21.29 15.71 18.14
N SER A 589 22.12 16.14 17.18
CA SER A 589 22.24 17.56 16.92
C SER A 589 20.87 18.10 16.51
N ALA A 590 20.61 19.35 16.88
CA ALA A 590 19.38 20.04 16.49
C ALA A 590 19.42 20.24 14.97
N GLY A 591 19.08 19.21 14.20
CA GLY A 591 18.71 19.34 12.81
C GLY A 591 17.63 20.41 12.67
N THR A 592 17.52 20.95 11.46
CA THR A 592 16.64 22.09 11.13
C THR A 592 15.18 21.91 11.50
N GLU A 593 14.72 20.69 11.79
CA GLU A 593 13.35 20.41 12.21
C GLU A 593 13.28 19.97 13.69
N SER A 594 12.74 20.85 14.54
CA SER A 594 12.59 20.62 15.99
C SER A 594 11.70 19.41 16.32
N ARG A 595 10.70 19.12 15.47
CA ARG A 595 9.75 18.01 15.64
C ARG A 595 10.39 16.62 15.62
N TYR A 596 11.58 16.47 15.03
CA TYR A 596 12.26 15.18 14.90
C TYR A 596 13.35 14.90 15.93
N ARG A 597 13.38 15.69 17.02
CA ARG A 597 14.37 15.49 18.08
C ARG A 597 14.03 14.27 18.94
N PHE A 598 15.01 13.40 19.14
CA PHE A 598 14.97 12.35 20.18
C PHE A 598 15.59 12.83 21.51
N GLY A 599 16.19 14.03 21.53
CA GLY A 599 16.89 14.53 22.70
C GLY A 599 18.14 13.73 23.02
N ALA A 600 18.37 13.49 24.31
CA ALA A 600 19.43 12.61 24.78
C ALA A 600 19.07 11.14 24.45
N LEU A 601 19.95 10.45 23.75
CA LEU A 601 19.75 9.07 23.33
C LEU A 601 20.10 8.14 24.50
N PRO A 602 19.12 7.37 25.02
CA PRO A 602 19.41 6.37 26.04
C PRO A 602 20.21 5.21 25.44
N ASN A 603 20.89 4.45 26.29
CA ASN A 603 21.51 3.18 25.91
C ASN A 603 20.60 1.98 26.17
N VAL A 604 19.40 2.21 26.70
CA VAL A 604 18.42 1.19 27.07
C VAL A 604 17.04 1.55 26.53
N PHE A 605 16.36 0.56 25.96
CA PHE A 605 14.93 0.60 25.67
C PHE A 605 14.23 -0.42 26.58
N GLU A 606 13.16 0.01 27.24
CA GLU A 606 12.33 -0.85 28.09
C GLU A 606 10.89 -0.82 27.59
N TYR A 607 10.32 -2.02 27.42
CA TYR A 607 8.91 -2.22 27.15
C TYR A 607 8.26 -3.00 28.27
N ARG A 608 7.14 -2.49 28.79
CA ARG A 608 6.30 -3.18 29.77
C ARG A 608 5.08 -3.76 29.07
N ASP A 609 4.82 -5.06 29.24
CA ASP A 609 3.64 -5.69 28.64
C ASP A 609 2.39 -5.11 29.32
N PRO A 610 1.45 -4.51 28.57
CA PRO A 610 0.22 -3.97 29.16
C PRO A 610 -0.69 -5.05 29.77
N ARG A 611 -0.46 -6.34 29.46
CA ARG A 611 -1.23 -7.47 29.98
C ARG A 611 -0.62 -8.08 31.24
N ASP A 612 0.69 -7.96 31.44
CA ASP A 612 1.36 -8.29 32.69
C ASP A 612 2.35 -7.16 33.03
N PRO A 613 1.98 -6.23 33.91
CA PRO A 613 2.81 -5.08 34.28
C PRO A 613 4.20 -5.42 34.84
N ARG A 614 4.40 -6.68 35.27
CA ARG A 614 5.69 -7.18 35.75
C ARG A 614 6.58 -7.65 34.61
N ALA A 615 6.00 -8.04 33.48
CA ALA A 615 6.74 -8.49 32.31
C ALA A 615 7.40 -7.31 31.60
N ARG A 616 8.73 -7.34 31.53
CA ARG A 616 9.58 -6.33 30.91
C ARG A 616 10.42 -6.97 29.80
N THR A 617 10.51 -6.28 28.67
CA THR A 617 11.50 -6.56 27.63
C THR A 617 12.48 -5.40 27.59
N ILE A 618 13.76 -5.69 27.77
CA ILE A 618 14.83 -4.70 27.84
C ILE A 618 15.83 -4.95 26.72
N VAL A 619 16.13 -3.91 25.96
CA VAL A 619 17.14 -3.92 24.90
C VAL A 619 18.22 -2.91 25.27
N ARG A 620 19.48 -3.35 25.42
CA ARG A 620 20.61 -2.47 25.75
C ARG A 620 21.65 -2.50 24.66
N ILE A 621 22.18 -1.33 24.28
CA ILE A 621 23.40 -1.25 23.49
C ILE A 621 24.60 -1.19 24.43
N LYS A 622 25.49 -2.18 24.34
CA LYS A 622 26.70 -2.30 25.18
C LYS A 622 27.90 -1.61 24.54
N SER A 623 28.12 -1.90 23.26
CA SER A 623 29.22 -1.33 22.49
C SER A 623 28.83 -1.20 21.01
N LYS A 624 29.60 -0.43 20.25
CA LYS A 624 29.43 -0.32 18.81
C LYS A 624 30.76 -0.08 18.10
N THR A 625 30.81 -0.54 16.88
CA THR A 625 31.88 -0.36 15.90
C THR A 625 31.23 0.03 14.58
N LEU A 626 32.01 0.31 13.55
CA LEU A 626 31.42 0.65 12.26
C LEU A 626 30.54 -0.50 11.74
N ASP A 627 31.03 -1.74 11.78
CA ASP A 627 30.42 -2.91 11.16
C ASP A 627 29.31 -3.56 11.99
N LYS A 628 29.28 -3.35 13.31
CA LYS A 628 28.35 -4.02 14.22
C LYS A 628 28.17 -3.30 15.56
N ALA A 629 27.05 -3.58 16.22
CA ALA A 629 26.79 -3.24 17.61
C ALA A 629 26.69 -4.50 18.48
N GLU A 630 27.09 -4.40 19.74
CA GLU A 630 26.81 -5.41 20.74
C GLU A 630 25.55 -5.00 21.51
N VAL A 631 24.51 -5.82 21.40
CA VAL A 631 23.19 -5.54 21.96
C VAL A 631 22.76 -6.69 22.85
N SER A 632 22.34 -6.40 24.07
CA SER A 632 21.67 -7.39 24.90
C SER A 632 20.16 -7.26 24.84
N VAL A 633 19.49 -8.40 24.89
CA VAL A 633 18.04 -8.50 25.04
C VAL A 633 17.78 -9.31 26.30
N CYS A 634 17.01 -8.75 27.22
CA CYS A 634 16.61 -9.39 28.46
C CYS A 634 15.09 -9.37 28.58
N TYR A 635 14.53 -10.47 29.06
CA TYR A 635 13.12 -10.56 29.40
C TYR A 635 13.00 -11.02 30.84
N THR A 636 12.20 -10.31 31.62
CA THR A 636 11.90 -10.70 32.99
C THR A 636 10.43 -10.50 33.31
N ALA A 637 9.90 -11.32 34.21
CA ALA A 637 8.64 -11.04 34.92
C ALA A 637 8.88 -10.71 36.40
N LEU A 638 10.15 -10.61 36.81
CA LEU A 638 10.57 -10.23 38.14
C LEU A 638 10.78 -8.71 38.19
N THR A 639 10.34 -8.13 39.30
CA THR A 639 10.58 -6.71 39.59
C THR A 639 11.89 -6.47 40.30
N ARG A 640 12.39 -7.50 41.00
CA ARG A 640 13.64 -7.54 41.77
C ARG A 640 14.23 -8.94 41.68
N GLU A 641 15.53 -9.06 41.77
CA GLU A 641 16.24 -10.34 41.71
C GLU A 641 15.73 -11.33 42.77
N SER A 642 15.54 -10.84 43.99
CA SER A 642 15.04 -11.62 45.12
C SER A 642 13.59 -12.12 44.97
N ASP A 643 12.80 -11.58 44.04
CA ASP A 643 11.45 -12.08 43.77
C ASP A 643 11.48 -13.47 43.09
N GLY A 644 12.63 -13.87 42.52
CA GLY A 644 12.88 -15.20 41.95
C GLY A 644 13.24 -16.28 43.00
N GLY A 645 13.39 -15.90 44.27
CA GLY A 645 13.83 -16.77 45.37
C GLY A 645 15.35 -16.74 45.60
N ASP A 646 15.83 -17.43 46.64
CA ASP A 646 17.24 -17.41 47.06
C ASP A 646 18.22 -17.82 45.94
N GLU A 647 17.79 -18.71 45.03
CA GLU A 647 18.61 -19.16 43.91
C GLU A 647 18.82 -18.06 42.86
N ALA A 648 17.86 -17.14 42.64
CA ALA A 648 17.99 -16.06 41.67
C ALA A 648 19.13 -15.09 42.04
N CYS A 649 19.40 -14.93 43.34
CA CYS A 649 20.51 -14.09 43.82
C CYS A 649 21.89 -14.78 43.82
N THR A 650 22.00 -16.00 43.30
CA THR A 650 23.24 -16.79 43.33
C THR A 650 23.48 -17.65 42.09
N ASP A 651 22.68 -17.51 41.03
CA ASP A 651 22.71 -18.39 39.86
C ASP A 651 23.51 -17.84 38.67
N GLY A 652 24.22 -16.72 38.87
CA GLY A 652 25.15 -16.12 37.92
C GLY A 652 24.46 -15.25 36.88
N LYS A 653 23.22 -14.82 37.12
CA LYS A 653 22.36 -14.20 36.11
C LYS A 653 21.70 -12.94 36.67
N ASP A 654 21.32 -12.09 35.74
CA ASP A 654 20.50 -10.89 35.95
C ASP A 654 19.04 -11.32 35.65
N ASN A 655 18.33 -11.79 36.67
CA ASN A 655 16.98 -12.34 36.56
C ASN A 655 15.89 -11.25 36.55
N ASP A 656 16.16 -10.05 37.04
CA ASP A 656 15.27 -8.89 36.95
C ASP A 656 15.62 -7.91 35.82
N CYS A 657 16.66 -8.23 35.07
CA CYS A 657 17.13 -7.51 33.90
C CYS A 657 17.54 -6.07 34.22
N ASP A 658 18.02 -5.69 35.40
CA ASP A 658 18.46 -4.32 35.70
C ASP A 658 19.89 -4.01 35.19
N GLY A 659 20.66 -5.05 34.89
CA GLY A 659 22.05 -5.00 34.43
C GLY A 659 23.09 -5.43 35.48
N LEU A 660 22.66 -5.85 36.66
CA LEU A 660 23.46 -6.40 37.75
C LEU A 660 23.03 -7.86 38.00
N ALA A 661 23.93 -8.70 38.50
CA ALA A 661 23.63 -10.11 38.75
C ALA A 661 24.06 -10.48 40.17
N ASP A 662 23.30 -11.37 40.80
CA ASP A 662 23.60 -11.97 42.10
C ASP A 662 24.04 -10.96 43.18
N ASP A 663 25.30 -11.03 43.65
CA ASP A 663 25.84 -10.21 44.73
C ASP A 663 26.25 -8.81 44.30
N GLU A 664 26.27 -8.53 42.99
CA GLU A 664 26.38 -7.17 42.46
C GLU A 664 25.03 -6.44 42.48
N ASP A 665 23.92 -7.18 42.63
CA ASP A 665 22.55 -6.64 42.65
C ASP A 665 22.13 -6.16 44.06
N PRO A 666 21.76 -4.87 44.23
CA PRO A 666 21.29 -4.33 45.51
C PRO A 666 20.02 -4.98 46.07
N ASP A 667 19.21 -5.64 45.23
CA ASP A 667 18.00 -6.35 45.64
C ASP A 667 18.27 -7.73 46.24
N CYS A 668 19.51 -8.21 46.13
CA CYS A 668 19.96 -9.44 46.76
C CYS A 668 20.44 -9.17 48.19
N PRO A 669 19.96 -9.96 49.18
CA PRO A 669 20.38 -9.78 50.56
C PRO A 669 21.89 -10.06 50.68
N ASP A 670 22.65 -9.12 51.28
CA ASP A 670 24.08 -9.23 51.54
C ASP A 670 24.49 -10.69 51.78
N SER A 671 25.19 -11.28 50.82
CA SER A 671 25.65 -12.68 50.82
C SER A 671 26.47 -13.03 52.07
N ALA A 672 26.95 -12.03 52.82
CA ALA A 672 27.54 -12.15 54.15
C ALA A 672 26.58 -12.76 55.22
N ALA A 673 25.27 -12.61 55.07
CA ALA A 673 24.27 -13.20 55.98
C ALA A 673 23.89 -14.64 55.58
N VAL A 674 23.89 -14.96 54.28
CA VAL A 674 23.52 -16.30 53.78
C VAL A 674 24.67 -17.29 53.93
N GLN A 675 25.94 -16.86 53.81
CA GLN A 675 27.10 -17.72 54.16
C GLN A 675 27.11 -18.15 55.64
N ARG A 676 26.39 -17.46 56.54
CA ARG A 676 26.23 -17.88 57.95
C ARG A 676 25.19 -18.97 58.18
N ARG A 677 24.39 -19.32 57.16
CA ARG A 677 23.36 -20.38 57.26
C ARG A 677 23.77 -21.70 56.62
N SER A 678 24.96 -21.79 56.03
CA SER A 678 25.55 -23.11 55.78
C SER A 678 25.76 -23.81 57.14
N PRO A 679 25.15 -24.98 57.40
CA PRO A 679 25.50 -25.75 58.59
C PRO A 679 27.02 -25.97 58.59
N PRO A 680 27.69 -25.89 59.75
CA PRO A 680 29.12 -26.10 59.81
C PRO A 680 29.47 -27.42 59.11
N PRO A 681 30.59 -27.48 58.36
CA PRO A 681 31.00 -28.71 57.71
C PRO A 681 30.98 -29.84 58.75
N PRO A 682 30.41 -31.02 58.43
CA PRO A 682 30.35 -32.12 59.38
C PRO A 682 31.77 -32.38 59.91
N PRO A 683 31.91 -32.68 61.22
CA PRO A 683 33.22 -32.91 61.83
C PRO A 683 34.02 -33.91 60.98
N PRO A 684 35.34 -33.71 60.81
CA PRO A 684 36.16 -34.51 59.92
C PRO A 684 35.92 -35.98 60.22
N SER A 685 35.31 -36.70 59.27
CA SER A 685 35.11 -38.13 59.37
C SER A 685 36.49 -38.75 59.58
N ARG A 686 36.63 -39.52 60.67
CA ARG A 686 37.81 -40.34 60.95
C ARG A 686 38.32 -40.94 59.65
N THR A 687 39.59 -40.69 59.37
CA THR A 687 40.38 -41.28 58.30
C THR A 687 40.24 -42.80 58.31
N PHE A 688 39.29 -43.31 57.52
CA PHE A 688 39.34 -44.70 57.08
C PHE A 688 40.54 -44.82 56.16
N LYS A 689 41.41 -45.79 56.49
CA LYS A 689 42.58 -46.17 55.69
C LYS A 689 42.17 -46.32 54.22
N ARG A 690 42.95 -45.69 53.34
CA ARG A 690 42.87 -45.83 51.88
C ARG A 690 42.69 -47.32 51.49
N PRO A 691 41.74 -47.66 50.62
CA PRO A 691 41.76 -48.94 49.91
C PRO A 691 43.06 -49.06 49.10
N PRO A 692 43.61 -50.27 48.93
CA PRO A 692 44.77 -50.49 48.07
C PRO A 692 44.45 -50.07 46.62
N PRO A 693 45.47 -49.60 45.87
CA PRO A 693 45.30 -49.15 44.50
C PRO A 693 44.74 -50.26 43.60
N PRO A 694 43.91 -49.92 42.60
CA PRO A 694 43.38 -50.89 41.65
C PRO A 694 44.53 -51.57 40.88
N SER A 695 44.39 -52.88 40.68
CA SER A 695 45.34 -53.68 39.91
C SER A 695 45.44 -53.17 38.46
N PRO A 696 46.63 -53.20 37.85
CA PRO A 696 46.83 -52.74 36.48
C PRO A 696 45.99 -53.56 35.49
N PRO A 697 45.50 -52.95 34.40
CA PRO A 697 44.71 -53.65 33.40
C PRO A 697 45.54 -54.75 32.71
N PRO A 698 44.92 -55.88 32.33
CA PRO A 698 45.62 -56.96 31.65
C PRO A 698 46.14 -56.51 30.27
N PRO A 699 47.30 -57.04 29.83
CA PRO A 699 47.92 -56.64 28.57
C PRO A 699 47.03 -57.01 27.37
N PRO A 700 47.12 -56.23 26.27
CA PRO A 700 46.28 -56.43 25.10
C PRO A 700 46.52 -57.79 24.46
N LYS A 701 45.44 -58.55 24.23
CA LYS A 701 45.48 -59.82 23.50
C LYS A 701 45.94 -59.56 22.07
N LYS A 702 47.10 -60.10 21.68
CA LYS A 702 47.58 -60.18 20.29
C LYS A 702 46.52 -60.87 19.43
N LYS A 703 45.90 -60.13 18.50
CA LYS A 703 45.15 -60.74 17.39
C LYS A 703 46.14 -61.46 16.48
N TRP A 704 46.05 -62.79 16.45
CA TRP A 704 46.61 -63.61 15.38
C TRP A 704 45.75 -63.43 14.13
N ASN A 705 46.27 -62.75 13.12
CA ASN A 705 45.78 -62.88 11.76
C ASN A 705 46.37 -64.16 11.16
N ARG A 706 45.54 -65.19 11.01
CA ARG A 706 45.75 -66.25 10.00
C ARG A 706 44.78 -65.95 8.87
N GLY A 707 45.34 -65.75 7.68
CA GLY A 707 44.57 -65.65 6.46
C GLY A 707 43.94 -66.98 6.05
N HIS A 708 42.87 -66.84 5.28
CA HIS A 708 42.60 -67.58 4.06
C HIS A 708 41.88 -66.66 3.09
#